data_AF-A0A6B0XM02-F1
#
_entry.id   AF-A0A6B0XM02-F1
#
_cell.length_a   1.000
_cell.length_b   1.000
_cell.length_c   1.000
_cell.angle_alpha   90.00
_cell.angle_beta   90.00
_cell.angle_gamma   90.00
#
_symmetry.space_group_name_H-M   'P 1'
#
loop_
_entity.id
_entity.type
_entity.pdbx_description
1 polymer ?
#
loop_
_entity_poly.entity_id
_entity_poly.type
_entity_poly.pdbx_seq_one_letter_code
_entity_poly.pdbx_strand_id
1 'polypeptide(L)'
;MPPRAAPTPRSVDSRASHGDPVSDHHGDSRFGDSHVRRRPYQWPLSAWILRRSGRARPGREAPELLQLSPATGAGGNLSATEAPERPIQVTDQGEAQPFSRGLLARSLYAAGLDFDHAYRRVEQLQRRLVREEITSLEKRHLAQRIAELLDVKEGSDVAGRYRLIRRLRRLPRPLIFYVGGAGGTGKSTLALDLAPQLRIYRVNATDTVRQVMRMVFAPAILPALHVSSYETAEATSPELPGGTQDPTLATFEEQATRVCVGVRAVVERAIAENLSLVVEGVHLLPGLVPFPDLDADAYQFFLLLTTDDEEVHRSHFLARETVAVRRSHRQLDHFRVLRAQQDHLIRLAEEVGVPVLDTTEREPALAAAIGLLGQNMSQRLPWLTQASVEGLGEPRPPVLMLVIDGLPDRPLRSLGGRTPLEAARTPNLDRLASEGANGLADPVAPGVVPDTASGNLALFSQSPRVMTRGPIEALGAGLKLKAGTIAIRGNFATLDERGYVVDRRAGRIRDDARKLAKAIDRLDLPASDRVKVRVRATTEHRLAITLRGDGLTSAIEGSDPGDGAPSGPPLVPRPLDPNDETAERTARVLALFEQEARRVLARHPANERRRRNGGLPANAVLTRGVGRVHRLLPLEPGGLPVSAACIGGDRTVMGIASALGVSTVHRPGMTANVDTDLALKFECGMEALAEHDLVMVHVKGADIAAHDRRPDQKVAFLERVDQELGVLLERLERPIRVAVTADHATLSEVGVHGADPVPVLIWGDGIRPDSVTSFGERVAGAGRLSRFPLQLLIERVFERYSDAET
;
A
#
# COMPACT_ATOMS: atom_id res chain seq x y z
N MET A 1 39.15 -2.65 -39.83
CA MET A 1 38.44 -3.42 -40.89
C MET A 1 36.98 -3.59 -40.45
N PRO A 2 36.00 -3.38 -41.35
CA PRO A 2 34.61 -3.05 -41.00
C PRO A 2 33.65 -4.28 -41.09
N PRO A 3 32.34 -4.12 -40.81
CA PRO A 3 31.42 -5.17 -40.35
C PRO A 3 30.61 -5.82 -41.48
N ARG A 4 29.89 -6.91 -41.18
CA ARG A 4 28.94 -7.56 -42.11
C ARG A 4 27.49 -7.14 -41.85
N ALA A 5 26.85 -6.75 -42.96
CA ALA A 5 25.52 -6.20 -43.09
C ALA A 5 24.42 -7.28 -43.28
N ALA A 6 23.17 -6.84 -43.09
CA ALA A 6 21.90 -7.51 -43.36
C ALA A 6 21.69 -7.87 -44.85
N PRO A 7 20.59 -8.57 -45.21
CA PRO A 7 19.40 -7.81 -45.61
C PRO A 7 18.02 -8.47 -45.31
N THR A 8 17.00 -7.61 -45.26
CA THR A 8 15.55 -7.86 -45.42
C THR A 8 15.16 -7.84 -46.93
N PRO A 9 13.88 -7.72 -47.33
CA PRO A 9 12.77 -8.69 -47.28
C PRO A 9 12.17 -8.90 -48.69
N ARG A 10 11.17 -9.79 -48.88
CA ARG A 10 10.15 -9.63 -49.95
C ARG A 10 8.90 -10.46 -49.70
N SER A 11 7.82 -9.89 -50.21
CA SER A 11 6.42 -10.11 -49.95
C SER A 11 5.70 -10.69 -51.18
N VAL A 12 4.41 -10.97 -50.95
CA VAL A 12 3.25 -10.96 -51.86
C VAL A 12 2.81 -12.30 -52.49
N ASP A 13 1.49 -12.45 -52.40
CA ASP A 13 0.54 -13.21 -53.22
C ASP A 13 0.18 -14.64 -52.83
N SER A 14 -1.06 -15.09 -53.02
CA SER A 14 -2.43 -14.60 -52.78
C SER A 14 -3.37 -15.71 -53.31
N ARG A 15 -4.61 -15.76 -52.80
CA ARG A 15 -5.80 -16.50 -53.30
C ARG A 15 -5.85 -18.01 -53.00
N ALA A 16 -6.80 -18.46 -52.16
CA ALA A 16 -8.22 -18.77 -52.48
C ALA A 16 -8.29 -20.06 -53.34
N SER A 17 -9.09 -21.10 -53.09
CA SER A 17 -10.39 -21.24 -52.42
C SER A 17 -10.86 -22.71 -52.54
N HIS A 18 -11.88 -23.10 -51.76
CA HIS A 18 -12.75 -24.29 -51.91
C HIS A 18 -12.09 -25.61 -51.48
N GLY A 19 -12.75 -26.56 -50.81
CA GLY A 19 -14.14 -26.75 -50.41
C GLY A 19 -14.23 -28.22 -49.96
N ASP A 20 -14.93 -28.49 -48.86
CA ASP A 20 -15.39 -29.82 -48.41
C ASP A 20 -16.09 -30.59 -49.58
N PRO A 21 -16.31 -31.94 -49.57
CA PRO A 21 -16.80 -32.69 -48.39
C PRO A 21 -16.60 -34.24 -48.30
N VAL A 22 -16.97 -34.78 -47.12
CA VAL A 22 -17.76 -36.02 -46.83
C VAL A 22 -17.26 -37.43 -47.21
N SER A 23 -17.13 -38.30 -46.19
CA SER A 23 -17.91 -39.54 -45.93
C SER A 23 -17.17 -40.38 -44.85
N ASP A 24 -17.71 -40.61 -43.65
CA ASP A 24 -18.82 -41.48 -43.21
C ASP A 24 -18.59 -42.99 -43.32
N HIS A 25 -18.47 -43.66 -42.15
CA HIS A 25 -19.25 -44.82 -41.69
C HIS A 25 -18.76 -45.21 -40.27
N HIS A 26 -19.54 -45.12 -39.18
CA HIS A 26 -20.81 -45.74 -38.75
C HIS A 26 -20.71 -47.12 -38.07
N GLY A 27 -21.46 -47.24 -36.96
CA GLY A 27 -21.70 -48.42 -36.12
C GLY A 27 -21.53 -48.07 -34.63
N ASP A 28 -22.42 -47.37 -33.93
CA ASP A 28 -23.85 -47.58 -33.62
C ASP A 28 -24.10 -48.75 -32.64
N SER A 29 -24.47 -48.42 -31.39
CA SER A 29 -25.35 -49.25 -30.55
C SER A 29 -26.07 -48.39 -29.52
N ARG A 30 -27.38 -48.62 -29.43
CA ARG A 30 -28.46 -47.76 -28.98
C ARG A 30 -28.91 -47.99 -27.53
N PHE A 31 -29.41 -46.90 -26.94
CA PHE A 31 -30.58 -46.74 -26.05
C PHE A 31 -30.69 -47.51 -24.72
N GLY A 32 -30.94 -46.73 -23.66
CA GLY A 32 -31.47 -47.18 -22.37
C GLY A 32 -31.90 -46.01 -21.49
N ASP A 33 -33.11 -45.51 -21.72
CA ASP A 33 -33.83 -44.57 -20.86
C ASP A 33 -34.18 -45.28 -19.53
N SER A 34 -33.78 -44.72 -18.39
CA SER A 34 -34.35 -45.12 -17.09
C SER A 34 -34.46 -43.93 -16.14
N HIS A 35 -35.70 -43.51 -15.91
CA HIS A 35 -36.10 -42.66 -14.80
C HIS A 35 -35.64 -43.21 -13.45
N VAL A 36 -34.77 -42.50 -12.74
CA VAL A 36 -34.66 -42.59 -11.28
C VAL A 36 -34.63 -41.18 -10.67
N ARG A 37 -35.56 -41.00 -9.74
CA ARG A 37 -35.93 -39.78 -9.00
C ARG A 37 -34.72 -39.06 -8.40
N ARG A 38 -34.52 -37.78 -8.78
CA ARG A 38 -33.69 -36.84 -8.01
C ARG A 38 -34.45 -36.45 -6.74
N ARG A 39 -33.97 -36.88 -5.56
CA ARG A 39 -34.39 -36.34 -4.26
C ARG A 39 -33.62 -35.03 -4.03
N PRO A 40 -34.29 -33.87 -3.82
CA PRO A 40 -33.62 -32.70 -3.26
C PRO A 40 -33.48 -32.88 -1.75
N TYR A 41 -32.24 -32.83 -1.24
CA TYR A 41 -31.99 -32.71 0.20
C TYR A 41 -32.38 -31.29 0.63
N GLN A 42 -33.59 -31.14 1.16
CA GLN A 42 -34.05 -29.95 1.86
C GLN A 42 -33.67 -30.05 3.34
N TRP A 43 -32.92 -29.08 3.86
CA TRP A 43 -32.87 -28.83 5.31
C TRP A 43 -34.19 -28.20 5.76
N PRO A 44 -34.93 -28.74 6.74
CA PRO A 44 -36.12 -28.09 7.26
C PRO A 44 -35.73 -26.96 8.22
N LEU A 45 -35.90 -25.73 7.74
CA LEU A 45 -35.86 -24.50 8.51
C LEU A 45 -37.24 -24.26 9.16
N SER A 46 -37.62 -25.07 10.16
CA SER A 46 -38.84 -24.80 10.95
C SER A 46 -38.99 -25.71 12.19
N ALA A 47 -38.56 -25.21 13.35
CA ALA A 47 -39.11 -25.46 14.69
C ALA A 47 -38.24 -24.65 15.66
N TRP A 48 -38.57 -23.43 16.07
CA TRP A 48 -39.63 -23.13 17.04
C TRP A 48 -39.88 -21.61 17.10
N ILE A 49 -41.05 -21.16 16.65
CA ILE A 49 -41.68 -19.93 17.13
C ILE A 49 -43.13 -20.30 17.43
N LEU A 50 -43.55 -20.26 18.71
CA LEU A 50 -44.85 -19.77 19.16
C LEU A 50 -45.09 -20.02 20.66
N ARG A 51 -45.10 -18.95 21.47
CA ARG A 51 -46.28 -18.41 22.19
C ARG A 51 -45.90 -17.58 23.43
N ARG A 52 -46.36 -16.32 23.42
CA ARG A 52 -46.55 -15.48 24.61
C ARG A 52 -47.94 -15.78 25.20
N SER A 53 -48.01 -16.04 26.51
CA SER A 53 -49.12 -15.64 27.40
C SER A 53 -48.78 -16.08 28.83
N GLY A 54 -48.78 -15.15 29.78
CA GLY A 54 -48.16 -15.33 31.11
C GLY A 54 -49.04 -15.87 32.23
N ARG A 55 -48.38 -16.19 33.36
CA ARG A 55 -48.75 -15.90 34.77
C ARG A 55 -47.65 -16.38 35.74
N ALA A 56 -47.20 -15.44 36.59
CA ALA A 56 -46.58 -15.50 37.94
C ALA A 56 -45.67 -16.66 38.43
N ARG A 57 -44.38 -16.31 38.68
CA ARG A 57 -43.44 -16.47 39.86
C ARG A 57 -43.53 -17.68 40.83
N PRO A 58 -42.49 -18.02 41.65
CA PRO A 58 -41.12 -17.46 41.81
C PRO A 58 -39.95 -18.49 41.86
N GLY A 59 -38.70 -18.03 41.81
CA GLY A 59 -37.57 -18.68 42.48
C GLY A 59 -36.32 -18.97 41.65
N ARG A 60 -35.19 -18.42 42.14
CA ARG A 60 -33.77 -18.69 41.82
C ARG A 60 -33.13 -17.83 40.73
N GLU A 61 -32.33 -16.90 41.22
CA GLU A 61 -31.41 -16.00 40.51
C GLU A 61 -30.35 -16.78 39.73
N ALA A 62 -30.04 -16.31 38.52
CA ALA A 62 -28.91 -16.73 37.71
C ALA A 62 -27.71 -15.78 37.99
N PRO A 63 -26.47 -16.27 37.94
CA PRO A 63 -25.30 -15.56 38.48
C PRO A 63 -24.86 -14.40 37.57
N GLU A 64 -24.67 -13.24 38.19
CA GLU A 64 -24.05 -12.06 37.58
C GLU A 64 -22.57 -12.31 37.27
N LEU A 65 -22.17 -11.84 36.07
CA LEU A 65 -20.79 -11.76 35.60
C LEU A 65 -19.98 -10.86 36.55
N LEU A 66 -19.12 -11.50 37.35
CA LEU A 66 -18.11 -10.87 38.20
C LEU A 66 -17.19 -9.95 37.37
N GLN A 67 -17.44 -8.65 37.47
CA GLN A 67 -16.42 -7.64 37.31
C GLN A 67 -15.40 -7.82 38.44
N LEU A 68 -14.19 -8.25 38.10
CA LEU A 68 -13.08 -8.33 39.05
C LEU A 68 -12.60 -6.91 39.38
N SER A 69 -13.15 -6.36 40.47
CA SER A 69 -12.56 -5.26 41.22
C SER A 69 -11.25 -5.72 41.87
N PRO A 70 -10.19 -4.87 41.91
CA PRO A 70 -8.96 -5.22 42.62
C PRO A 70 -9.20 -5.23 44.14
N ALA A 71 -8.79 -6.31 44.79
CA ALA A 71 -8.91 -6.51 46.22
C ALA A 71 -8.09 -5.49 47.02
N THR A 72 -8.76 -4.82 47.96
CA THR A 72 -8.15 -4.08 49.07
C THR A 72 -7.66 -5.07 50.12
N GLY A 73 -6.34 -5.23 50.24
CA GLY A 73 -5.66 -5.82 51.39
C GLY A 73 -4.99 -4.71 52.20
N ALA A 74 -5.36 -4.59 53.47
CA ALA A 74 -4.84 -3.59 54.41
C ALA A 74 -3.42 -3.94 54.90
N GLY A 75 -2.60 -2.90 55.08
CA GLY A 75 -1.45 -2.93 56.00
C GLY A 75 -0.12 -2.47 55.42
N GLY A 76 0.10 -1.15 55.34
CA GLY A 76 1.43 -0.57 55.09
C GLY A 76 1.37 0.91 54.72
N ASN A 77 1.55 1.79 55.72
CA ASN A 77 1.65 3.24 55.58
C ASN A 77 2.52 3.68 54.40
N LEU A 78 1.92 4.31 53.39
CA LEU A 78 2.59 5.34 52.58
C LEU A 78 1.61 6.49 52.34
N SER A 79 2.12 7.68 52.61
CA SER A 79 1.48 8.99 52.65
C SER A 79 0.62 9.31 51.44
N ALA A 80 -0.53 9.93 51.70
CA ALA A 80 -1.31 10.69 50.74
C ALA A 80 -0.48 11.84 50.15
N THR A 81 -0.33 11.88 48.82
CA THR A 81 -0.32 13.08 47.96
C THR A 81 0.02 12.64 46.54
N GLU A 82 -0.96 12.66 45.63
CA GLU A 82 -0.84 13.12 44.23
C GLU A 82 -2.18 12.91 43.51
N ALA A 83 -2.72 13.98 42.95
CA ALA A 83 -3.89 13.94 42.08
C ALA A 83 -3.60 13.05 40.84
N PRO A 84 -4.60 12.43 40.19
CA PRO A 84 -4.33 11.66 38.98
C PRO A 84 -3.75 12.57 37.91
N GLU A 85 -2.45 12.38 37.60
CA GLU A 85 -1.78 13.05 36.50
C GLU A 85 -2.66 12.94 35.24
N ARG A 86 -2.96 14.06 34.59
CA ARG A 86 -3.71 14.03 33.33
C ARG A 86 -2.94 13.15 32.35
N PRO A 87 -3.54 12.08 31.79
CA PRO A 87 -2.82 11.16 30.93
C PRO A 87 -2.36 11.90 29.68
N ILE A 88 -1.06 11.81 29.39
CA ILE A 88 -0.45 12.41 28.20
C ILE A 88 -1.20 11.92 26.97
N GLN A 89 -1.68 12.85 26.15
CA GLN A 89 -2.35 12.55 24.89
C GLN A 89 -1.32 12.47 23.76
N VAL A 90 -1.40 11.43 22.95
CA VAL A 90 -0.62 11.29 21.72
C VAL A 90 -1.53 11.56 20.53
N THR A 91 -1.24 12.58 19.75
CA THR A 91 -2.04 12.96 18.57
C THR A 91 -1.44 12.39 17.28
N ASP A 92 -2.28 11.80 16.43
CA ASP A 92 -1.91 11.27 15.11
C ASP A 92 -2.98 11.67 14.09
N GLN A 93 -2.62 12.50 13.10
CA GLN A 93 -3.55 13.01 12.06
C GLN A 93 -4.88 13.57 12.61
N GLY A 94 -4.84 14.25 13.76
CA GLY A 94 -6.00 14.87 14.41
C GLY A 94 -6.82 13.94 15.33
N GLU A 95 -6.41 12.68 15.50
CA GLU A 95 -6.97 11.78 16.50
C GLU A 95 -6.05 11.76 17.74
N ALA A 96 -6.61 12.03 18.92
CA ALA A 96 -5.89 11.92 20.19
C ALA A 96 -6.13 10.55 20.82
N GLN A 97 -5.04 9.90 21.27
CA GLN A 97 -5.09 8.64 21.99
C GLN A 97 -4.23 8.76 23.26
N PRO A 98 -4.58 8.08 24.36
CA PRO A 98 -3.72 8.05 25.54
C PRO A 98 -2.35 7.46 25.21
N PHE A 99 -1.30 8.01 25.81
CA PHE A 99 0.05 7.45 25.76
C PHE A 99 0.04 5.98 26.21
N SER A 100 0.37 5.07 25.29
CA SER A 100 0.31 3.63 25.55
C SER A 100 1.71 3.07 25.85
N ARG A 101 1.97 2.84 27.14
CA ARG A 101 3.23 2.23 27.61
C ARG A 101 3.47 0.87 26.95
N GLY A 102 2.45 0.02 26.91
CA GLY A 102 2.56 -1.34 26.39
C GLY A 102 2.86 -1.39 24.88
N LEU A 103 2.23 -0.52 24.08
CA LEU A 103 2.50 -0.47 22.64
C LEU A 103 3.93 0.01 22.34
N LEU A 104 4.42 1.00 23.09
CA LEU A 104 5.78 1.48 22.95
C LEU A 104 6.80 0.45 23.43
N ALA A 105 6.57 -0.19 24.58
CA ALA A 105 7.46 -1.23 25.11
C ALA A 105 7.59 -2.40 24.12
N ARG A 106 6.47 -2.83 23.50
CA ARG A 106 6.50 -3.84 22.42
C ARG A 106 7.32 -3.41 21.20
N SER A 107 7.29 -2.12 20.84
CA SER A 107 8.10 -1.61 19.74
C SER A 107 9.60 -1.57 20.07
N LEU A 108 9.96 -1.36 21.35
CA LEU A 108 11.35 -1.41 21.81
C LEU A 108 11.84 -2.86 21.96
N TYR A 109 10.96 -3.76 22.41
CA TYR A 109 11.23 -5.19 22.45
C TYR A 109 11.58 -5.74 21.07
N ALA A 110 10.80 -5.38 20.05
CA ALA A 110 11.10 -5.74 18.66
C ALA A 110 12.42 -5.17 18.13
N ALA A 111 12.89 -4.06 18.71
CA ALA A 111 14.19 -3.48 18.38
C ALA A 111 15.37 -4.15 19.11
N GLY A 112 15.11 -5.13 19.97
CA GLY A 112 16.13 -5.93 20.67
C GLY A 112 16.25 -5.69 22.17
N LEU A 113 15.39 -4.86 22.78
CA LEU A 113 15.37 -4.73 24.25
C LEU A 113 14.66 -5.92 24.90
N ASP A 114 15.13 -6.32 26.08
CA ASP A 114 14.32 -7.14 26.98
C ASP A 114 13.00 -6.42 27.35
N PHE A 115 11.91 -7.16 27.58
CA PHE A 115 10.59 -6.57 27.77
C PHE A 115 10.50 -5.71 29.04
N ASP A 116 11.11 -6.14 30.15
CA ASP A 116 11.12 -5.37 31.40
C ASP A 116 11.97 -4.11 31.25
N HIS A 117 13.11 -4.23 30.57
CA HIS A 117 13.97 -3.09 30.26
C HIS A 117 13.27 -2.09 29.33
N ALA A 118 12.61 -2.57 28.28
CA ALA A 118 11.78 -1.76 27.39
C ALA A 118 10.72 -0.99 28.19
N TYR A 119 10.00 -1.66 29.09
CA TYR A 119 8.99 -1.01 29.92
C TYR A 119 9.58 0.08 30.82
N ARG A 120 10.72 -0.20 31.49
CA ARG A 120 11.44 0.80 32.30
C ARG A 120 11.84 2.03 31.49
N ARG A 121 12.27 1.87 30.23
CA ARG A 121 12.63 3.00 29.36
C ARG A 121 11.42 3.83 28.96
N VAL A 122 10.31 3.20 28.61
CA VAL A 122 9.08 3.93 28.31
C VAL A 122 8.56 4.69 29.53
N GLU A 123 8.69 4.12 30.73
CA GLU A 123 8.34 4.80 31.97
C GLU A 123 9.25 6.01 32.25
N GLN A 124 10.55 5.88 32.04
CA GLN A 124 11.49 7.00 32.15
C GLN A 124 11.15 8.13 31.16
N LEU A 125 10.81 7.78 29.93
CA LEU A 125 10.35 8.74 28.93
C LEU A 125 9.06 9.43 29.39
N GLN A 126 8.07 8.70 29.88
CA GLN A 126 6.83 9.27 30.39
C GLN A 126 7.09 10.26 31.53
N ARG A 127 7.88 9.87 32.54
CA ARG A 127 8.26 10.76 33.66
C ARG A 127 9.02 12.00 33.19
N ARG A 128 9.78 11.91 32.11
CA ARG A 128 10.42 13.07 31.49
C ARG A 128 9.40 14.00 30.84
N LEU A 129 8.47 13.45 30.04
CA LEU A 129 7.41 14.24 29.40
C LEU A 129 6.52 14.96 30.43
N VAL A 130 6.19 14.31 31.55
CA VAL A 130 5.44 14.93 32.65
C VAL A 130 6.24 16.08 33.28
N ARG A 131 7.54 15.89 33.55
CA ARG A 131 8.42 16.95 34.06
C ARG A 131 8.58 18.13 33.12
N GLU A 132 8.49 17.89 31.81
CA GLU A 132 8.47 18.93 30.77
C GLU A 132 7.08 19.58 30.61
N GLU A 133 6.12 19.26 31.48
CA GLU A 133 4.72 19.74 31.46
C GLU A 133 3.97 19.43 30.14
N ILE A 134 4.42 18.41 29.41
CA ILE A 134 3.83 18.01 28.14
C ILE A 134 2.56 17.19 28.40
N THR A 135 1.40 17.78 28.14
CA THR A 135 0.09 17.13 28.28
C THR A 135 -0.44 16.53 26.97
N SER A 136 0.09 16.99 25.83
CA SER A 136 -0.21 16.46 24.50
C SER A 136 1.03 16.49 23.62
N LEU A 137 1.29 15.41 22.89
CA LEU A 137 2.44 15.27 22.02
C LEU A 137 2.04 14.61 20.70
N GLU A 138 2.47 15.17 19.58
CA GLU A 138 2.28 14.49 18.30
C GLU A 138 3.09 13.19 18.26
N LYS A 139 2.50 12.14 17.67
CA LYS A 139 3.15 10.83 17.50
C LYS A 139 4.51 10.93 16.83
N ARG A 140 4.72 11.96 15.99
CA ARG A 140 6.02 12.23 15.39
C ARG A 140 7.11 12.61 16.38
N HIS A 141 6.82 13.56 17.26
CA HIS A 141 7.77 13.98 18.29
C HIS A 141 8.03 12.85 19.27
N LEU A 142 7.02 12.04 19.58
CA LEU A 142 7.20 10.85 20.40
C LEU A 142 8.21 9.86 19.77
N ALA A 143 8.09 9.61 18.46
CA ALA A 143 9.02 8.75 17.74
C ALA A 143 10.46 9.28 17.74
N GLN A 144 10.65 10.59 17.56
CA GLN A 144 11.96 11.25 17.62
C GLN A 144 12.57 11.14 19.03
N ARG A 145 11.80 11.45 20.08
CA ARG A 145 12.25 11.31 21.48
C ARG A 145 12.66 9.88 21.84
N ILE A 146 11.94 8.89 21.30
CA ILE A 146 12.31 7.48 21.50
C ILE A 146 13.63 7.17 20.81
N ALA A 147 13.80 7.57 19.55
CA ALA A 147 15.03 7.31 18.83
C ALA A 147 16.24 7.96 19.52
N GLU A 148 16.12 9.22 19.94
CA GLU A 148 17.14 9.93 20.75
C GLU A 148 17.46 9.18 22.05
N LEU A 149 16.44 8.69 22.76
CA LEU A 149 16.64 7.93 23.99
C LEU A 149 17.43 6.63 23.73
N LEU A 150 17.10 5.92 22.65
CA LEU A 150 17.78 4.67 22.29
C LEU A 150 19.23 4.91 21.89
N ASP A 151 19.51 5.94 21.07
CA ASP A 151 20.88 6.29 20.68
C ASP A 151 21.77 6.55 21.90
N VAL A 152 21.25 7.31 22.87
CA VAL A 152 22.03 7.74 24.05
C VAL A 152 22.16 6.64 25.11
N LYS A 153 21.15 5.76 25.26
CA LYS A 153 21.06 4.85 26.42
C LYS A 153 21.22 3.37 26.12
N GLU A 154 21.03 2.94 24.87
CA GLU A 154 20.97 1.52 24.50
C GLU A 154 21.98 1.14 23.41
N GLY A 155 22.55 2.10 22.70
CA GLY A 155 23.56 1.89 21.66
C GLY A 155 23.01 1.89 20.24
N SER A 156 23.92 1.93 19.26
CA SER A 156 23.62 2.05 17.82
C SER A 156 22.75 0.92 17.29
N ASP A 157 22.92 -0.30 17.80
CA ASP A 157 22.31 -1.49 17.21
C ASP A 157 20.80 -1.55 17.47
N VAL A 158 20.36 -1.22 18.68
CA VAL A 158 18.93 -1.15 19.02
C VAL A 158 18.27 0.00 18.27
N ALA A 159 18.89 1.19 18.30
CA ALA A 159 18.33 2.36 17.63
C ALA A 159 18.27 2.16 16.10
N GLY A 160 19.28 1.49 15.54
CA GLY A 160 19.35 1.04 14.16
C GLY A 160 18.22 0.08 13.80
N ARG A 161 18.00 -0.98 14.59
CA ARG A 161 16.86 -1.91 14.41
C ARG A 161 15.51 -1.20 14.53
N TYR A 162 15.35 -0.29 15.49
CA TYR A 162 14.13 0.52 15.64
C TYR A 162 13.80 1.31 14.38
N ARG A 163 14.80 1.98 13.78
CA ARG A 163 14.67 2.70 12.51
C ARG A 163 14.43 1.76 11.32
N LEU A 164 15.14 0.63 11.27
CA LEU A 164 14.99 -0.40 10.24
C LEU A 164 13.55 -0.93 10.18
N ILE A 165 12.94 -1.29 11.32
CA ILE A 165 11.54 -1.73 11.37
C ILE A 165 10.60 -0.69 10.75
N ARG A 166 10.84 0.60 11.00
CA ARG A 166 10.02 1.69 10.47
C ARG A 166 10.21 1.88 8.96
N ARG A 167 11.42 1.67 8.43
CA ARG A 167 11.71 1.65 6.99
C ARG A 167 11.07 0.44 6.29
N LEU A 168 11.15 -0.75 6.89
CA LEU A 168 10.55 -1.97 6.34
C LEU A 168 9.03 -1.88 6.18
N ARG A 169 8.33 -1.08 6.99
CA ARG A 169 6.89 -0.79 6.84
C ARG A 169 6.54 0.02 5.58
N ARG A 170 7.53 0.53 4.85
CA ARG A 170 7.39 1.49 3.74
C ARG A 170 7.96 0.96 2.43
N LEU A 171 8.30 -0.32 2.37
CA LEU A 171 8.84 -0.91 1.16
C LEU A 171 7.91 -0.62 -0.03
N PRO A 172 8.47 -0.27 -1.21
CA PRO A 172 7.68 0.14 -2.37
C PRO A 172 6.87 -1.02 -2.99
N ARG A 173 7.27 -2.26 -2.67
CA ARG A 173 6.61 -3.50 -3.06
C ARG A 173 6.27 -4.28 -1.77
N PRO A 174 5.22 -5.12 -1.79
CA PRO A 174 4.87 -5.93 -0.64
C PRO A 174 6.03 -6.83 -0.21
N LEU A 175 6.13 -7.08 1.09
CA LEU A 175 7.08 -8.02 1.70
C LEU A 175 6.37 -9.35 1.95
N ILE A 176 6.87 -10.44 1.37
CA ILE A 176 6.46 -11.81 1.65
C ILE A 176 7.52 -12.45 2.54
N PHE A 177 7.17 -12.70 3.79
CA PHE A 177 8.07 -13.28 4.79
C PHE A 177 7.68 -14.74 5.04
N TYR A 178 8.56 -15.66 4.67
CA TYR A 178 8.39 -17.09 4.91
C TYR A 178 9.09 -17.46 6.22
N VAL A 179 8.38 -18.15 7.12
CA VAL A 179 8.90 -18.68 8.39
C VAL A 179 8.76 -20.20 8.39
N GLY A 180 9.84 -20.89 8.03
CA GLY A 180 9.91 -22.35 7.94
C GLY A 180 10.64 -22.97 9.12
N GLY A 181 10.66 -24.31 9.18
CA GLY A 181 11.30 -25.06 10.27
C GLY A 181 10.46 -26.23 10.77
N ALA A 182 11.11 -27.17 11.44
CA ALA A 182 10.47 -28.40 11.96
C ALA A 182 9.41 -28.11 13.03
N GLY A 183 8.56 -29.09 13.36
CA GLY A 183 7.59 -28.94 14.46
C GLY A 183 8.26 -28.48 15.75
N GLY A 184 7.61 -27.60 16.54
CA GLY A 184 8.12 -27.17 17.84
C GLY A 184 9.18 -26.06 17.85
N THR A 185 9.67 -25.57 16.70
CA THR A 185 10.72 -24.53 16.63
C THR A 185 10.26 -23.08 16.80
N GLY A 186 9.06 -22.84 17.35
CA GLY A 186 8.58 -21.47 17.62
C GLY A 186 8.06 -20.64 16.42
N LYS A 187 7.92 -21.21 15.21
CA LYS A 187 7.43 -20.53 13.99
C LYS A 187 6.19 -19.65 14.17
N SER A 188 5.09 -20.21 14.66
CA SER A 188 3.83 -19.47 14.81
C SER A 188 3.98 -18.33 15.82
N THR A 189 4.80 -18.51 16.87
CA THR A 189 5.12 -17.45 17.84
C THR A 189 5.86 -16.30 17.16
N LEU A 190 6.97 -16.60 16.46
CA LEU A 190 7.73 -15.57 15.74
C LEU A 190 6.87 -14.85 14.69
N ALA A 191 6.06 -15.59 13.93
CA ALA A 191 5.18 -15.00 12.92
C ALA A 191 4.16 -14.02 13.54
N LEU A 192 3.56 -14.38 14.68
CA LEU A 192 2.60 -13.54 15.40
C LEU A 192 3.25 -12.34 16.10
N ASP A 193 4.51 -12.46 16.51
CA ASP A 193 5.26 -11.35 17.10
C ASP A 193 5.82 -10.40 16.03
N LEU A 194 6.26 -10.92 14.88
CA LEU A 194 6.83 -10.16 13.77
C LEU A 194 5.78 -9.37 13.00
N ALA A 195 4.65 -10.00 12.66
CA ALA A 195 3.66 -9.41 11.76
C ALA A 195 3.14 -8.05 12.24
N PRO A 196 2.76 -7.85 13.52
CA PRO A 196 2.34 -6.54 14.03
C PRO A 196 3.44 -5.47 13.94
N GLN A 197 4.71 -5.87 14.12
CA GLN A 197 5.84 -4.95 14.09
C GLN A 197 6.10 -4.43 12.69
N LEU A 198 5.88 -5.23 11.66
CA LEU A 198 6.00 -4.83 10.26
C LEU A 198 4.68 -4.31 9.65
N ARG A 199 3.61 -4.18 10.46
CA ARG A 199 2.24 -3.85 10.01
C ARG A 199 1.70 -4.81 8.95
N ILE A 200 2.08 -6.09 9.07
CA ILE A 200 1.54 -7.17 8.27
C ILE A 200 0.31 -7.71 9.00
N TYR A 201 -0.87 -7.57 8.38
CA TYR A 201 -2.14 -7.97 8.99
C TYR A 201 -2.57 -9.39 8.60
N ARG A 202 -1.79 -10.07 7.75
CA ARG A 202 -2.09 -11.40 7.24
C ARG A 202 -0.95 -12.37 7.56
N VAL A 203 -1.27 -13.36 8.37
CA VAL A 203 -0.41 -14.51 8.66
C VAL A 203 -1.15 -15.76 8.21
N ASN A 204 -0.56 -16.53 7.30
CA ASN A 204 -1.16 -17.75 6.78
C ASN A 204 -0.30 -18.96 7.16
N ALA A 205 -0.90 -19.94 7.82
CA ALA A 205 -0.24 -21.20 8.13
C ALA A 205 -0.38 -22.17 6.95
N THR A 206 0.71 -22.85 6.59
CA THR A 206 0.69 -23.91 5.56
C THR A 206 -0.25 -25.06 5.92
N ASP A 207 -0.47 -25.32 7.22
CA ASP A 207 -1.45 -26.32 7.66
C ASP A 207 -2.89 -25.93 7.26
N THR A 208 -3.25 -24.65 7.32
CA THR A 208 -4.58 -24.17 6.86
C THR A 208 -4.76 -24.43 5.37
N VAL A 209 -3.76 -24.10 4.55
CA VAL A 209 -3.76 -24.38 3.11
C VAL A 209 -3.94 -25.88 2.87
N ARG A 210 -3.17 -26.69 3.58
CA ARG A 210 -3.24 -28.15 3.51
C ARG A 210 -4.63 -28.69 3.88
N GLN A 211 -5.26 -28.19 4.96
CA GLN A 211 -6.60 -28.62 5.38
C GLN A 211 -7.63 -28.37 4.27
N VAL A 212 -7.58 -27.20 3.62
CA VAL A 212 -8.45 -26.89 2.48
C VAL A 212 -8.21 -27.87 1.33
N MET A 213 -6.94 -28.08 0.95
CA MET A 213 -6.61 -29.02 -0.13
C MET A 213 -7.06 -30.45 0.18
N ARG A 214 -6.92 -30.92 1.42
CA ARG A 214 -7.38 -32.25 1.85
C ARG A 214 -8.88 -32.46 1.71
N MET A 215 -9.69 -31.41 1.88
CA MET A 215 -11.14 -31.51 1.67
C MET A 215 -11.51 -31.60 0.19
N VAL A 216 -10.69 -31.02 -0.69
CA VAL A 216 -10.91 -30.99 -2.14
C VAL A 216 -10.45 -32.30 -2.80
N PHE A 217 -9.29 -32.83 -2.40
CA PHE A 217 -8.69 -34.00 -3.02
C PHE A 217 -8.88 -35.26 -2.18
N ALA A 218 -9.45 -36.31 -2.77
CA ALA A 218 -9.60 -37.60 -2.10
C ALA A 218 -8.23 -38.26 -1.79
N PRO A 219 -8.13 -39.07 -0.72
CA PRO A 219 -6.88 -39.78 -0.38
C PRO A 219 -6.30 -40.63 -1.51
N ALA A 220 -7.14 -41.21 -2.36
CA ALA A 220 -6.72 -41.99 -3.52
C ALA A 220 -6.03 -41.15 -4.62
N ILE A 221 -6.23 -39.83 -4.63
CA ILE A 221 -5.71 -38.93 -5.66
C ILE A 221 -4.41 -38.26 -5.19
N LEU A 222 -4.37 -37.80 -3.92
CA LEU A 222 -3.20 -37.16 -3.31
C LEU A 222 -2.96 -37.70 -1.89
N PRO A 223 -2.47 -38.95 -1.74
CA PRO A 223 -2.33 -39.61 -0.43
C PRO A 223 -1.40 -38.85 0.51
N ALA A 224 -0.32 -38.25 -0.02
CA ALA A 224 0.63 -37.44 0.75
C ALA A 224 -0.03 -36.29 1.53
N LEU A 225 -1.15 -35.72 1.06
CA LEU A 225 -1.86 -34.66 1.81
C LEU A 225 -2.57 -35.18 3.06
N HIS A 226 -2.89 -36.47 3.12
CA HIS A 226 -3.76 -37.07 4.14
C HIS A 226 -3.01 -37.71 5.32
N VAL A 227 -1.71 -37.97 5.17
CA VAL A 227 -0.83 -38.52 6.22
C VAL A 227 -0.14 -37.42 7.02
N SER A 228 0.17 -37.62 8.31
CA SER A 228 0.89 -36.60 9.10
C SER A 228 2.26 -36.28 8.47
N SER A 229 2.82 -35.10 8.76
CA SER A 229 4.12 -34.71 8.17
C SER A 229 5.27 -35.64 8.57
N TYR A 230 5.12 -36.42 9.64
CA TYR A 230 6.08 -37.38 10.19
C TYR A 230 5.69 -38.85 9.93
N GLU A 231 4.72 -39.11 9.04
CA GLU A 231 4.29 -40.45 8.63
C GLU A 231 4.67 -40.71 7.17
N THR A 232 4.91 -41.97 6.80
CA THR A 232 5.16 -42.39 5.42
C THR A 232 3.84 -42.66 4.69
N ALA A 233 3.68 -42.17 3.46
CA ALA A 233 2.55 -42.55 2.61
C ALA A 233 2.91 -43.79 1.78
N GLU A 234 1.98 -44.73 1.61
CA GLU A 234 2.20 -46.00 0.88
C GLU A 234 2.45 -45.83 -0.63
N ALA A 235 2.27 -44.61 -1.18
CA ALA A 235 2.43 -44.30 -2.60
C ALA A 235 3.09 -42.93 -2.80
N THR A 236 4.41 -42.86 -2.65
CA THR A 236 5.24 -41.71 -3.03
C THR A 236 5.90 -41.93 -4.38
N SER A 237 5.95 -40.90 -5.24
CA SER A 237 6.65 -40.99 -6.54
C SER A 237 8.17 -40.90 -6.35
N PRO A 238 9.00 -41.68 -7.09
CA PRO A 238 10.45 -41.79 -6.83
C PRO A 238 11.31 -40.58 -7.27
N GLU A 239 10.73 -39.52 -7.84
CA GLU A 239 11.47 -38.46 -8.54
C GLU A 239 11.23 -37.07 -7.89
N LEU A 240 11.55 -36.94 -6.61
CA LEU A 240 11.50 -35.65 -5.89
C LEU A 240 12.89 -34.98 -5.80
N PRO A 241 12.95 -33.64 -5.77
CA PRO A 241 14.21 -32.91 -5.74
C PRO A 241 14.84 -32.99 -4.34
N GLY A 242 15.86 -33.84 -4.20
CA GLY A 242 16.61 -34.03 -2.95
C GLY A 242 17.30 -35.38 -2.84
N GLY A 243 16.87 -36.39 -3.60
CA GLY A 243 17.54 -37.71 -3.64
C GLY A 243 17.57 -38.45 -2.29
N THR A 244 16.70 -38.08 -1.34
CA THR A 244 16.68 -38.70 -0.01
C THR A 244 16.19 -40.15 -0.09
N GLN A 245 16.94 -41.08 0.52
CA GLN A 245 16.55 -42.49 0.61
C GLN A 245 15.60 -42.77 1.79
N ASP A 246 15.31 -41.78 2.64
CA ASP A 246 14.37 -41.92 3.75
C ASP A 246 12.92 -41.75 3.24
N PRO A 247 12.08 -42.80 3.29
CA PRO A 247 10.69 -42.75 2.82
C PRO A 247 9.82 -41.70 3.51
N THR A 248 10.13 -41.37 4.77
CA THR A 248 9.39 -40.37 5.55
C THR A 248 9.73 -38.97 5.08
N LEU A 249 11.01 -38.70 4.79
CA LEU A 249 11.45 -37.43 4.22
C LEU A 249 10.93 -37.25 2.80
N ALA A 250 10.95 -38.30 1.96
CA ALA A 250 10.38 -38.25 0.62
C ALA A 250 8.86 -37.94 0.64
N THR A 251 8.12 -38.57 1.57
CA THR A 251 6.69 -38.25 1.77
C THR A 251 6.49 -36.79 2.19
N PHE A 252 7.35 -36.28 3.07
CA PHE A 252 7.31 -34.91 3.54
C PHE A 252 7.61 -33.91 2.40
N GLU A 253 8.63 -34.17 1.58
CA GLU A 253 8.96 -33.36 0.40
C GLU A 253 7.80 -33.34 -0.61
N GLU A 254 7.18 -34.49 -0.88
CA GLU A 254 6.01 -34.54 -1.75
C GLU A 254 4.87 -33.70 -1.19
N GLN A 255 4.54 -33.90 0.10
CA GLN A 255 3.49 -33.16 0.78
C GLN A 255 3.75 -31.65 0.71
N ALA A 256 4.97 -31.21 0.99
CA ALA A 256 5.37 -29.81 0.90
C ALA A 256 5.21 -29.26 -0.53
N THR A 257 5.68 -29.99 -1.53
CA THR A 257 5.53 -29.63 -2.95
C THR A 257 4.08 -29.41 -3.34
N ARG A 258 3.16 -30.27 -2.89
CA ARG A 258 1.72 -30.10 -3.16
C ARG A 258 1.15 -28.89 -2.42
N VAL A 259 1.46 -28.72 -1.14
CA VAL A 259 0.96 -27.60 -0.33
C VAL A 259 1.47 -26.24 -0.86
N CYS A 260 2.70 -26.19 -1.37
CA CYS A 260 3.30 -24.99 -1.94
C CYS A 260 2.52 -24.44 -3.16
N VAL A 261 1.78 -25.28 -3.89
CA VAL A 261 0.86 -24.81 -4.95
C VAL A 261 -0.22 -23.89 -4.36
N GLY A 262 -0.81 -24.28 -3.23
CA GLY A 262 -1.77 -23.45 -2.52
C GLY A 262 -1.13 -22.21 -1.90
N VAL A 263 0.07 -22.33 -1.34
CA VAL A 263 0.84 -21.19 -0.81
C VAL A 263 1.09 -20.15 -1.91
N ARG A 264 1.49 -20.59 -3.11
CA ARG A 264 1.69 -19.70 -4.26
C ARG A 264 0.44 -18.90 -4.58
N ALA A 265 -0.74 -19.52 -4.59
CA ALA A 265 -2.00 -18.81 -4.84
C ALA A 265 -2.28 -17.73 -3.78
N VAL A 266 -1.97 -17.99 -2.50
CA VAL A 266 -2.10 -16.98 -1.43
C VAL A 266 -1.12 -15.82 -1.63
N VAL A 267 0.11 -16.11 -2.03
CA VAL A 267 1.14 -15.11 -2.31
C VAL A 267 0.76 -14.24 -3.52
N GLU A 268 0.40 -14.84 -4.66
CA GLU A 268 -0.05 -14.13 -5.86
C GLU A 268 -1.25 -13.23 -5.56
N ARG A 269 -2.20 -13.70 -4.73
CA ARG A 269 -3.33 -12.88 -4.29
C ARG A 269 -2.90 -11.70 -3.43
N ALA A 270 -1.96 -11.90 -2.51
CA ALA A 270 -1.43 -10.82 -1.67
C ALA A 270 -0.69 -9.77 -2.50
N ILE A 271 0.10 -10.20 -3.49
CA ILE A 271 0.79 -9.31 -4.44
C ILE A 271 -0.20 -8.51 -5.29
N ALA A 272 -1.22 -9.17 -5.85
CA ALA A 272 -2.26 -8.52 -6.63
C ALA A 272 -3.02 -7.44 -5.83
N GLU A 273 -3.17 -7.66 -4.52
CA GLU A 273 -3.77 -6.69 -3.59
C GLU A 273 -2.76 -5.68 -3.01
N ASN A 274 -1.47 -5.78 -3.38
CA ASN A 274 -0.36 -4.99 -2.86
C ASN A 274 -0.25 -5.04 -1.32
N LEU A 275 -0.37 -6.24 -0.75
CA LEU A 275 -0.32 -6.50 0.68
C LEU A 275 0.87 -7.38 1.03
N SER A 276 1.63 -6.96 2.04
CA SER A 276 2.65 -7.80 2.68
C SER A 276 1.98 -8.99 3.40
N LEU A 277 2.70 -10.11 3.48
CA LEU A 277 2.19 -11.39 3.96
C LEU A 277 3.27 -12.12 4.77
N VAL A 278 2.88 -12.73 5.89
CA VAL A 278 3.69 -13.77 6.54
C VAL A 278 3.10 -15.13 6.21
N VAL A 279 3.92 -16.06 5.72
CA VAL A 279 3.54 -17.46 5.56
C VAL A 279 4.39 -18.28 6.50
N GLU A 280 3.76 -19.10 7.35
CA GLU A 280 4.46 -19.92 8.33
C GLU A 280 4.13 -21.40 8.20
N GLY A 281 5.10 -22.27 8.48
CA GLY A 281 4.83 -23.65 8.80
C GLY A 281 5.86 -24.63 8.27
N VAL A 282 5.60 -25.91 8.50
CA VAL A 282 6.56 -27.00 8.24
C VAL A 282 6.73 -27.30 6.75
N HIS A 283 5.74 -26.99 5.92
CA HIS A 283 5.75 -27.31 4.48
C HIS A 283 6.55 -26.30 3.63
N LEU A 284 7.23 -25.34 4.27
CA LEU A 284 8.06 -24.34 3.58
C LEU A 284 9.49 -24.89 3.48
N LEU A 285 9.83 -25.44 2.31
CA LEU A 285 11.14 -26.03 2.05
C LEU A 285 12.08 -25.01 1.38
N PRO A 286 13.36 -24.95 1.80
CA PRO A 286 14.39 -24.25 1.03
C PRO A 286 14.48 -24.87 -0.37
N GLY A 287 14.50 -24.00 -1.40
CA GLY A 287 14.45 -24.41 -2.80
C GLY A 287 13.04 -24.44 -3.42
N LEU A 288 11.97 -24.60 -2.62
CA LEU A 288 10.58 -24.45 -3.11
C LEU A 288 10.02 -23.04 -2.93
N VAL A 289 10.47 -22.35 -1.89
CA VAL A 289 10.18 -20.94 -1.62
C VAL A 289 11.49 -20.21 -1.31
N PRO A 290 11.62 -18.91 -1.63
CA PRO A 290 10.65 -18.04 -2.31
C PRO A 290 10.45 -18.37 -3.80
N PHE A 291 9.41 -17.78 -4.45
CA PHE A 291 9.09 -18.03 -5.86
C PHE A 291 9.83 -17.04 -6.78
N PRO A 292 10.88 -17.44 -7.52
CA PRO A 292 11.77 -16.48 -8.20
C PRO A 292 11.07 -15.62 -9.26
N ASP A 293 10.04 -16.17 -9.91
CA ASP A 293 9.26 -15.47 -10.93
C ASP A 293 8.41 -14.30 -10.37
N LEU A 294 8.23 -14.22 -9.05
CA LEU A 294 7.48 -13.16 -8.37
C LEU A 294 8.39 -12.05 -7.77
N ASP A 295 9.72 -12.15 -7.88
CA ASP A 295 10.67 -11.18 -7.31
C ASP A 295 10.59 -9.78 -7.95
N ALA A 296 9.99 -9.67 -9.14
CA ALA A 296 9.72 -8.39 -9.78
C ALA A 296 8.58 -7.62 -9.09
N ASP A 297 7.64 -8.32 -8.46
CA ASP A 297 6.43 -7.74 -7.90
C ASP A 297 6.43 -7.67 -6.36
N ALA A 298 7.30 -8.42 -5.69
CA ALA A 298 7.41 -8.44 -4.23
C ALA A 298 8.85 -8.60 -3.74
N TYR A 299 9.11 -8.13 -2.51
CA TYR A 299 10.31 -8.53 -1.76
C TYR A 299 10.00 -9.83 -1.04
N GLN A 300 10.78 -10.87 -1.31
CA GLN A 300 10.61 -12.17 -0.68
C GLN A 300 11.78 -12.48 0.23
N PHE A 301 11.51 -12.92 1.46
CA PHE A 301 12.51 -13.30 2.44
C PHE A 301 12.10 -14.58 3.13
N PHE A 302 13.01 -15.56 3.19
CA PHE A 302 12.78 -16.82 3.86
C PHE A 302 13.75 -16.97 5.03
N LEU A 303 13.21 -17.25 6.21
CA LEU A 303 13.93 -17.60 7.43
C LEU A 303 13.58 -19.02 7.86
N LEU A 304 14.60 -19.85 8.08
CA LEU A 304 14.46 -21.17 8.69
C LEU A 304 14.69 -21.07 10.20
N LEU A 305 13.73 -21.56 11.01
CA LEU A 305 13.88 -21.65 12.47
C LEU A 305 14.27 -23.05 12.92
N THR A 306 15.27 -23.11 13.80
CA THR A 306 15.72 -24.33 14.46
C THR A 306 15.64 -24.20 15.98
N THR A 307 15.68 -25.35 16.64
CA THR A 307 15.93 -25.45 18.08
C THR A 307 17.00 -26.53 18.23
N ASP A 308 18.24 -26.12 18.42
CA ASP A 308 19.37 -27.06 18.32
C ASP A 308 19.45 -27.96 19.55
N ASP A 309 19.24 -27.38 20.74
CA ASP A 309 19.15 -28.12 22.01
C ASP A 309 17.92 -29.05 22.01
N GLU A 310 18.19 -30.35 22.11
CA GLU A 310 17.18 -31.41 22.06
C GLU A 310 16.19 -31.35 23.23
N GLU A 311 16.67 -31.01 24.42
CA GLU A 311 15.87 -30.95 25.65
C GLU A 311 14.93 -29.73 25.61
N VAL A 312 15.45 -28.59 25.16
CA VAL A 312 14.62 -27.40 24.91
C VAL A 312 13.57 -27.69 23.84
N HIS A 313 13.97 -28.34 22.73
CA HIS A 313 13.06 -28.70 21.65
C HIS A 313 11.95 -29.65 22.12
N ARG A 314 12.27 -30.66 22.93
CA ARG A 314 11.27 -31.54 23.58
C ARG A 314 10.32 -30.75 24.48
N SER A 315 10.84 -29.82 25.28
CA SER A 315 10.05 -29.04 26.24
C SER A 315 8.94 -28.23 25.57
N HIS A 316 9.15 -27.76 24.34
CA HIS A 316 8.16 -27.00 23.57
C HIS A 316 6.89 -27.81 23.25
N PHE A 317 6.98 -29.15 23.19
CA PHE A 317 5.82 -30.02 22.98
C PHE A 317 5.08 -30.30 24.29
N LEU A 318 5.81 -30.41 25.41
CA LEU A 318 5.24 -30.56 26.74
C LEU A 318 4.47 -29.30 27.18
N ALA A 319 5.00 -28.11 26.88
CA ALA A 319 4.32 -26.83 27.18
C ALA A 319 2.98 -26.65 26.44
N ARG A 320 2.72 -27.42 25.38
CA ARG A 320 1.44 -27.43 24.64
C ARG A 320 0.40 -28.40 25.23
N GLU A 321 0.81 -29.32 26.11
CA GLU A 321 -0.09 -30.28 26.78
C GLU A 321 -1.04 -29.61 27.77
N THR A 322 -0.66 -28.48 28.37
CA THR A 322 -1.52 -27.73 29.30
C THR A 322 -2.71 -27.05 28.62
N VAL A 323 -2.74 -26.93 27.29
CA VAL A 323 -3.79 -26.21 26.53
C VAL A 323 -4.59 -27.13 25.58
N ALA A 324 -4.04 -28.26 25.12
CA ALA A 324 -4.74 -29.20 24.23
C ALA A 324 -4.39 -30.68 24.49
N VAL A 325 -5.14 -31.31 25.41
CA VAL A 325 -4.89 -32.62 26.07
C VAL A 325 -4.79 -33.86 25.13
N ARG A 326 -4.93 -33.76 23.80
CA ARG A 326 -5.00 -34.95 22.92
C ARG A 326 -4.08 -34.98 21.69
N ARG A 327 -3.32 -33.93 21.36
CA ARG A 327 -2.44 -33.90 20.15
C ARG A 327 -0.95 -34.11 20.43
N SER A 328 -0.48 -33.78 21.64
CA SER A 328 0.95 -33.69 21.97
C SER A 328 1.63 -35.04 22.18
N HIS A 329 0.94 -36.02 22.79
CA HIS A 329 1.50 -37.37 23.02
C HIS A 329 2.01 -38.05 21.73
N ARG A 330 1.25 -37.96 20.62
CA ARG A 330 1.66 -38.54 19.32
C ARG A 330 2.90 -37.90 18.70
N GLN A 331 3.25 -36.66 19.06
CA GLN A 331 4.40 -35.94 18.49
C GLN A 331 5.71 -36.31 19.20
N LEU A 332 5.66 -36.56 20.51
CA LEU A 332 6.81 -37.03 21.28
C LEU A 332 7.23 -38.45 20.88
N ASP A 333 6.25 -39.31 20.53
CA ASP A 333 6.51 -40.66 20.01
C ASP A 333 7.33 -40.65 18.71
N HIS A 334 7.19 -39.59 17.90
CA HIS A 334 7.89 -39.41 16.62
C HIS A 334 9.00 -38.36 16.67
N PHE A 335 9.50 -38.01 17.86
CA PHE A 335 10.47 -36.93 18.02
C PHE A 335 11.77 -37.14 17.21
N ARG A 336 12.22 -38.38 17.03
CA ARG A 336 13.36 -38.71 16.16
C ARG A 336 13.13 -38.32 14.70
N VAL A 337 11.91 -38.51 14.20
CA VAL A 337 11.53 -38.11 12.82
C VAL A 337 11.51 -36.58 12.70
N LEU A 338 11.02 -35.88 13.73
CA LEU A 338 11.03 -34.41 13.76
C LEU A 338 12.47 -33.84 13.75
N ARG A 339 13.41 -34.50 14.43
CA ARG A 339 14.84 -34.15 14.36
C ARG A 339 15.42 -34.42 12.98
N ALA A 340 15.16 -35.59 12.40
CA ALA A 340 15.61 -35.91 11.04
C ALA A 340 15.07 -34.91 10.00
N GLN A 341 13.83 -34.45 10.17
CA GLN A 341 13.25 -33.37 9.37
C GLN A 341 13.96 -32.04 9.57
N GLN A 342 14.27 -31.66 10.81
CA GLN A 342 15.04 -30.46 11.08
C GLN A 342 16.41 -30.49 10.41
N ASP A 343 17.15 -31.60 10.58
CA ASP A 343 18.49 -31.75 9.99
C ASP A 343 18.43 -31.70 8.46
N HIS A 344 17.39 -32.27 7.86
CA HIS A 344 17.16 -32.20 6.42
C HIS A 344 16.85 -30.77 5.95
N LEU A 345 15.99 -30.03 6.67
CA LEU A 345 15.71 -28.63 6.37
C LEU A 345 16.96 -27.73 6.47
N ILE A 346 17.82 -27.97 7.47
CA ILE A 346 19.09 -27.24 7.64
C ILE A 346 19.99 -27.49 6.42
N ARG A 347 20.18 -28.75 6.01
CA ARG A 347 20.97 -29.07 4.81
C ARG A 347 20.46 -28.36 3.57
N LEU A 348 19.15 -28.41 3.32
CA LEU A 348 18.54 -27.70 2.20
C LEU A 348 18.76 -26.19 2.28
N ALA A 349 18.68 -25.60 3.48
CA ALA A 349 18.89 -24.17 3.67
C ALA A 349 20.34 -23.75 3.39
N GLU A 350 21.32 -24.55 3.82
CA GLU A 350 22.74 -24.33 3.52
C GLU A 350 23.02 -24.39 2.02
N GLU A 351 22.43 -25.34 1.30
CA GLU A 351 22.62 -25.52 -0.15
C GLU A 351 22.14 -24.31 -0.97
N VAL A 352 21.03 -23.69 -0.56
CA VAL A 352 20.42 -22.56 -1.30
C VAL A 352 20.66 -21.19 -0.65
N GLY A 353 21.41 -21.14 0.46
CA GLY A 353 21.75 -19.91 1.17
C GLY A 353 20.58 -19.25 1.91
N VAL A 354 19.63 -20.04 2.43
CA VAL A 354 18.56 -19.53 3.31
C VAL A 354 19.12 -19.31 4.72
N PRO A 355 18.91 -18.13 5.34
CA PRO A 355 19.36 -17.87 6.70
C PRO A 355 18.65 -18.79 7.70
N VAL A 356 19.43 -19.32 8.63
CA VAL A 356 18.97 -20.18 9.73
C VAL A 356 19.08 -19.41 11.03
N LEU A 357 18.04 -19.48 11.87
CA LEU A 357 18.00 -18.85 13.18
C LEU A 357 17.67 -19.90 14.25
N ASP A 358 18.61 -20.13 15.15
CA ASP A 358 18.37 -20.94 16.34
C ASP A 358 17.64 -20.13 17.41
N THR A 359 16.54 -20.70 17.89
CA THR A 359 15.67 -20.11 18.90
C THR A 359 16.20 -20.26 20.32
N THR A 360 17.29 -21.00 20.54
CA THR A 360 17.91 -21.16 21.86
C THR A 360 18.97 -20.09 22.19
N GLU A 361 19.33 -19.25 21.22
CA GLU A 361 20.32 -18.19 21.40
C GLU A 361 19.87 -17.09 22.37
N ARG A 362 20.85 -16.33 22.89
CA ARG A 362 20.61 -15.27 23.89
C ARG A 362 19.88 -14.05 23.33
N GLU A 363 19.97 -13.77 22.03
CA GLU A 363 19.25 -12.66 21.39
C GLU A 363 17.77 -13.03 21.20
N PRO A 364 16.81 -12.13 21.49
CA PRO A 364 15.40 -12.41 21.20
C PRO A 364 15.20 -12.75 19.71
N ALA A 365 14.57 -13.89 19.42
CA ALA A 365 14.38 -14.39 18.06
C ALA A 365 13.75 -13.36 17.10
N LEU A 366 12.86 -12.49 17.62
CA LEU A 366 12.28 -11.39 16.86
C LEU A 366 13.32 -10.37 16.38
N ALA A 367 14.24 -9.97 17.26
CA ALA A 367 15.27 -8.99 16.95
C ALA A 367 16.30 -9.56 15.96
N ALA A 368 16.68 -10.83 16.14
CA ALA A 368 17.56 -11.55 15.22
C ALA A 368 16.92 -11.70 13.83
N ALA A 369 15.64 -12.09 13.76
CA ALA A 369 14.90 -12.19 12.50
C ALA A 369 14.82 -10.85 11.74
N ILE A 370 14.61 -9.74 12.45
CA ILE A 370 14.61 -8.39 11.87
C ILE A 370 16.01 -7.99 11.38
N GLY A 371 17.06 -8.35 12.14
CA GLY A 371 18.45 -8.15 11.75
C GLY A 371 18.81 -8.87 10.45
N LEU A 372 18.50 -10.16 10.36
CA LEU A 372 18.72 -10.99 9.17
C LEU A 372 17.92 -10.47 7.95
N LEU A 373 16.65 -10.08 8.16
CA LEU A 373 15.87 -9.43 7.11
C LEU A 373 16.55 -8.13 6.64
N GLY A 374 17.03 -7.30 7.56
CA GLY A 374 17.76 -6.06 7.25
C GLY A 374 19.01 -6.30 6.42
N GLN A 375 19.83 -7.28 6.80
CA GLN A 375 21.06 -7.67 6.09
C GLN A 375 20.77 -8.25 4.70
N ASN A 376 19.73 -9.06 4.55
CA ASN A 376 19.34 -9.60 3.26
C ASN A 376 18.79 -8.50 2.34
N MET A 377 17.97 -7.60 2.89
CA MET A 377 17.38 -6.51 2.13
C MET A 377 18.38 -5.42 1.78
N SER A 378 19.43 -5.18 2.57
CA SER A 378 20.44 -4.15 2.25
C SER A 378 21.19 -4.43 0.95
N GLN A 379 21.43 -5.70 0.62
CA GLN A 379 22.03 -6.10 -0.65
C GLN A 379 21.16 -5.69 -1.85
N ARG A 380 19.83 -5.74 -1.68
CA ARG A 380 18.86 -5.39 -2.72
C ARG A 380 18.48 -3.90 -2.70
N LEU A 381 18.55 -3.29 -1.53
CA LEU A 381 18.12 -1.93 -1.24
C LEU A 381 19.13 -1.27 -0.26
N PRO A 382 20.27 -0.77 -0.76
CA PRO A 382 21.36 -0.24 0.09
C PRO A 382 20.91 0.84 1.08
N TRP A 383 19.94 1.67 0.69
CA TRP A 383 19.36 2.73 1.53
C TRP A 383 18.66 2.21 2.81
N LEU A 384 18.27 0.93 2.87
CA LEU A 384 17.64 0.33 4.06
C LEU A 384 18.58 0.20 5.26
N THR A 385 19.89 0.25 5.05
CA THR A 385 20.89 0.12 6.14
C THR A 385 21.94 1.23 6.11
N GLN A 386 22.16 1.93 4.99
CA GLN A 386 23.14 3.01 4.89
C GLN A 386 22.81 4.24 5.76
N ALA A 387 21.54 4.51 6.08
CA ALA A 387 21.17 5.65 6.95
C ALA A 387 21.48 5.47 8.46
N SER A 388 22.34 4.50 8.84
CA SER A 388 22.43 4.03 10.24
C SER A 388 23.65 4.48 11.05
N VAL A 389 24.59 5.28 10.56
CA VAL A 389 25.85 5.45 11.33
C VAL A 389 26.31 6.88 11.60
N GLU A 390 26.04 7.89 10.76
CA GLU A 390 26.72 9.19 10.93
C GLU A 390 25.77 10.40 10.94
N GLY A 391 25.94 11.27 11.95
CA GLY A 391 25.11 12.45 12.21
C GLY A 391 24.29 12.41 13.52
N LEU A 392 24.75 11.66 14.53
CA LEU A 392 24.11 11.55 15.84
C LEU A 392 24.10 12.91 16.56
N GLY A 393 22.97 13.62 16.52
CA GLY A 393 22.71 14.83 17.30
C GLY A 393 22.63 16.14 16.52
N GLU A 394 22.95 16.16 15.23
CA GLU A 394 22.81 17.37 14.40
C GLU A 394 21.43 17.43 13.73
N PRO A 395 20.73 18.58 13.79
CA PRO A 395 19.46 18.75 13.09
C PRO A 395 19.65 18.49 11.59
N ARG A 396 18.72 17.74 10.99
CA ARG A 396 18.73 17.50 9.54
C ARG A 396 18.55 18.84 8.82
N PRO A 397 19.30 19.12 7.74
CA PRO A 397 19.05 20.31 6.95
C PRO A 397 17.62 20.24 6.39
N PRO A 398 16.87 21.35 6.43
CA PRO A 398 15.54 21.40 5.85
C PRO A 398 15.64 21.22 4.33
N VAL A 399 14.61 20.63 3.76
CA VAL A 399 14.57 20.22 2.35
C VAL A 399 13.56 21.06 1.60
N LEU A 400 13.99 21.71 0.52
CA LEU A 400 13.11 22.25 -0.51
C LEU A 400 13.01 21.26 -1.66
N MET A 401 11.81 20.77 -1.95
CA MET A 401 11.54 19.87 -3.07
C MET A 401 10.72 20.59 -4.14
N LEU A 402 11.38 21.01 -5.22
CA LEU A 402 10.75 21.62 -6.38
C LEU A 402 10.22 20.53 -7.33
N VAL A 403 8.90 20.48 -7.46
CA VAL A 403 8.21 19.55 -8.36
C VAL A 403 7.70 20.32 -9.56
N ILE A 404 8.28 20.04 -10.73
CA ILE A 404 7.87 20.60 -12.01
C ILE A 404 7.00 19.57 -12.72
N ASP A 405 5.68 19.70 -12.60
CA ASP A 405 4.68 18.78 -13.16
C ASP A 405 4.90 18.60 -14.67
N GLY A 406 4.91 17.36 -15.14
CA GLY A 406 5.07 17.07 -16.58
C GLY A 406 6.44 17.45 -17.18
N LEU A 407 7.50 17.63 -16.37
CA LEU A 407 8.82 18.10 -16.82
C LEU A 407 9.40 17.30 -18.01
N PRO A 408 9.61 15.97 -17.91
CA PRO A 408 10.25 15.22 -18.98
C PRO A 408 9.46 15.30 -20.29
N ASP A 409 10.21 15.31 -21.39
CA ASP A 409 9.69 15.20 -22.73
C ASP A 409 10.60 14.32 -23.59
N ARG A 410 10.22 14.16 -24.87
CA ARG A 410 11.06 13.51 -25.86
C ARG A 410 11.76 14.54 -26.74
N PRO A 411 12.88 14.16 -27.38
CA PRO A 411 13.55 15.02 -28.34
C PRO A 411 12.62 15.49 -29.46
N LEU A 412 12.49 16.81 -29.65
CA LEU A 412 11.60 17.41 -30.64
C LEU A 412 12.39 17.98 -31.81
N ARG A 413 11.91 17.73 -33.05
CA ARG A 413 12.50 18.32 -34.26
C ARG A 413 12.45 19.85 -34.24
N SER A 414 11.36 20.42 -33.73
CA SER A 414 11.18 21.88 -33.58
C SER A 414 12.21 22.54 -32.65
N LEU A 415 12.87 21.75 -31.79
CA LEU A 415 13.91 22.22 -30.86
C LEU A 415 15.32 21.74 -31.25
N GLY A 416 15.50 21.28 -32.49
CA GLY A 416 16.79 20.79 -32.99
C GLY A 416 17.19 19.43 -32.43
N GLY A 417 16.22 18.57 -32.10
CA GLY A 417 16.49 17.24 -31.54
C GLY A 417 16.81 17.25 -30.04
N ARG A 418 16.42 18.31 -29.33
CA ARG A 418 16.49 18.46 -27.87
C ARG A 418 15.10 18.33 -27.24
N THR A 419 15.03 17.98 -25.96
CA THR A 419 13.80 18.14 -25.17
C THR A 419 13.55 19.62 -24.83
N PRO A 420 12.35 20.03 -24.39
CA PRO A 420 12.10 21.36 -23.85
C PRO A 420 13.02 21.71 -22.68
N LEU A 421 13.35 20.75 -21.80
CA LEU A 421 14.28 20.98 -20.70
C LEU A 421 15.71 21.25 -21.23
N GLU A 422 16.21 20.42 -22.14
CA GLU A 422 17.52 20.61 -22.78
C GLU A 422 17.61 21.87 -23.69
N ALA A 423 16.45 22.40 -24.12
CA ALA A 423 16.38 23.59 -24.96
C ALA A 423 16.28 24.89 -24.15
N ALA A 424 15.76 24.83 -22.93
CA ALA A 424 15.62 25.96 -22.02
C ALA A 424 16.99 26.41 -21.49
N ARG A 425 17.14 27.72 -21.29
CA ARG A 425 18.30 28.29 -20.59
C ARG A 425 18.08 28.18 -19.08
N THR A 426 18.66 27.16 -18.47
CA THR A 426 18.48 26.87 -17.03
C THR A 426 19.81 26.87 -16.25
N PRO A 427 20.52 28.02 -16.19
CA PRO A 427 21.83 28.09 -15.56
C PRO A 427 21.82 27.72 -14.08
N ASN A 428 20.72 27.96 -13.35
CA ASN A 428 20.64 27.60 -11.93
C ASN A 428 20.48 26.09 -11.75
N LEU A 429 19.58 25.45 -12.51
CA LEU A 429 19.43 23.99 -12.50
C LEU A 429 20.71 23.30 -12.97
N ASP A 430 21.38 23.82 -13.99
CA ASP A 430 22.66 23.28 -14.47
C ASP A 430 23.75 23.39 -13.41
N ARG A 431 23.82 24.53 -12.71
CA ARG A 431 24.73 24.72 -11.57
C ARG A 431 24.45 23.70 -10.47
N LEU A 432 23.19 23.58 -10.03
CA LEU A 432 22.81 22.62 -9.01
C LEU A 432 23.13 21.18 -9.45
N ALA A 433 22.91 20.83 -10.72
CA ALA A 433 23.26 19.53 -11.28
C ALA A 433 24.77 19.25 -11.22
N SER A 434 25.60 20.23 -11.58
CA SER A 434 27.07 20.10 -11.53
C SER A 434 27.64 19.99 -10.11
N GLU A 435 26.95 20.58 -9.14
CA GLU A 435 27.36 20.59 -7.73
C GLU A 435 26.67 19.48 -6.91
N GLY A 436 25.74 18.72 -7.52
CA GLY A 436 24.84 17.80 -6.85
C GLY A 436 24.88 16.37 -7.39
N ALA A 437 23.94 15.56 -6.90
CA ALA A 437 23.73 14.18 -7.32
C ALA A 437 22.51 14.08 -8.23
N ASN A 438 22.66 13.35 -9.34
CA ASN A 438 21.66 13.24 -10.40
C ASN A 438 21.22 11.78 -10.57
N GLY A 439 20.04 11.59 -11.15
CA GLY A 439 19.51 10.25 -11.46
C GLY A 439 18.19 10.28 -12.22
N LEU A 440 17.62 9.10 -12.38
CA LEU A 440 16.29 8.92 -12.97
C LEU A 440 15.36 8.26 -11.98
N ALA A 441 14.09 8.65 -11.99
CA ALA A 441 13.08 7.99 -11.18
C ALA A 441 11.88 7.52 -12.02
N ASP A 442 11.34 6.35 -11.68
CA ASP A 442 10.12 5.82 -12.27
C ASP A 442 8.92 6.21 -11.41
N PRO A 443 7.98 7.04 -11.90
CA PRO A 443 6.79 7.44 -11.14
C PRO A 443 5.97 6.28 -10.59
N VAL A 444 5.80 5.22 -11.40
CA VAL A 444 5.05 4.02 -11.03
C VAL A 444 5.91 2.78 -11.16
N ALA A 445 6.37 2.50 -12.37
CA ALA A 445 7.28 1.43 -12.73
C ALA A 445 7.80 1.68 -14.16
N PRO A 446 8.92 1.08 -14.57
CA PRO A 446 9.40 1.17 -15.95
C PRO A 446 8.31 0.82 -16.96
N GLY A 447 8.05 1.72 -17.91
CA GLY A 447 7.08 1.49 -19.00
C GLY A 447 5.60 1.67 -18.61
N VAL A 448 5.30 2.06 -17.36
CA VAL A 448 3.92 2.32 -16.91
C VAL A 448 3.64 3.82 -16.96
N VAL A 449 2.60 4.23 -17.69
CA VAL A 449 2.16 5.62 -17.76
C VAL A 449 1.43 6.00 -16.45
N PRO A 450 1.95 6.96 -15.65
CA PRO A 450 1.25 7.47 -14.48
C PRO A 450 0.04 8.34 -14.87
N ASP A 451 -1.02 8.26 -14.06
CA ASP A 451 -1.93 9.40 -13.93
C ASP A 451 -1.42 10.38 -12.86
N THR A 452 -1.94 11.61 -12.86
CA THR A 452 -1.50 12.67 -11.94
C THR A 452 -1.53 12.23 -10.48
N ALA A 453 -2.52 11.45 -10.05
CA ALA A 453 -2.58 11.02 -8.66
C ALA A 453 -1.51 9.96 -8.35
N SER A 454 -1.29 8.99 -9.22
CA SER A 454 -0.27 7.96 -9.02
C SER A 454 1.15 8.56 -8.91
N GLY A 455 1.50 9.50 -9.79
CA GLY A 455 2.80 10.19 -9.73
C GLY A 455 2.97 11.02 -8.46
N ASN A 456 1.95 11.78 -8.07
CA ASN A 456 1.99 12.58 -6.84
C ASN A 456 2.00 11.73 -5.57
N LEU A 457 1.29 10.59 -5.55
CA LEU A 457 1.39 9.62 -4.45
C LEU A 457 2.83 9.13 -4.27
N ALA A 458 3.51 8.80 -5.38
CA ALA A 458 4.91 8.42 -5.35
C ALA A 458 5.81 9.55 -4.84
N LEU A 459 5.60 10.81 -5.26
CA LEU A 459 6.35 11.95 -4.71
C LEU A 459 6.23 12.08 -3.18
N PHE A 460 5.08 11.72 -2.62
CA PHE A 460 4.84 11.68 -1.17
C PHE A 460 5.19 10.32 -0.52
N SER A 461 6.05 9.52 -1.15
CA SER A 461 6.50 8.21 -0.68
C SER A 461 5.37 7.20 -0.39
N GLN A 462 4.22 7.39 -1.03
CA GLN A 462 3.12 6.43 -1.01
C GLN A 462 3.21 5.49 -2.20
N SER A 463 2.68 4.28 -2.07
CA SER A 463 2.53 3.41 -3.23
C SER A 463 1.63 4.09 -4.26
N PRO A 464 2.06 4.18 -5.54
CA PRO A 464 1.25 4.77 -6.61
C PRO A 464 -0.05 3.98 -6.88
N ARG A 465 -0.16 2.77 -6.35
CA ARG A 465 -1.31 1.87 -6.48
C ARG A 465 -2.29 1.92 -5.31
N VAL A 466 -2.01 2.73 -4.28
CA VAL A 466 -2.80 2.76 -3.03
C VAL A 466 -4.20 3.36 -3.21
N MET A 467 -4.41 4.19 -4.24
CA MET A 467 -5.70 4.80 -4.51
C MET A 467 -6.31 4.28 -5.81
N THR A 468 -7.58 3.93 -5.73
CA THR A 468 -8.42 3.62 -6.88
C THR A 468 -8.99 4.91 -7.51
N ARG A 469 -9.59 4.79 -8.70
CA ARG A 469 -10.10 5.94 -9.49
C ARG A 469 -11.11 6.83 -8.74
N GLY A 470 -11.99 6.26 -7.92
CA GLY A 470 -13.00 7.03 -7.17
C GLY A 470 -12.39 8.06 -6.23
N PRO A 471 -11.51 7.65 -5.28
CA PRO A 471 -10.73 8.57 -4.45
C PRO A 471 -9.96 9.63 -5.25
N ILE A 472 -9.31 9.24 -6.35
CA ILE A 472 -8.56 10.17 -7.22
C ILE A 472 -9.46 11.27 -7.76
N GLU A 473 -10.61 10.91 -8.35
CA GLU A 473 -11.56 11.88 -8.90
C GLU A 473 -12.08 12.82 -7.81
N ALA A 474 -12.32 12.30 -6.59
CA ALA A 474 -12.79 13.10 -5.47
C ALA A 474 -11.74 14.11 -4.98
N LEU A 475 -10.46 13.73 -4.93
CA LEU A 475 -9.37 14.67 -4.63
C LEU A 475 -9.26 15.76 -5.69
N GLY A 476 -9.27 15.40 -6.98
CA GLY A 476 -9.25 16.38 -8.08
C GLY A 476 -10.46 17.34 -8.06
N ALA A 477 -11.60 16.88 -7.56
CA ALA A 477 -12.78 17.71 -7.34
C ALA A 477 -12.67 18.66 -6.13
N GLY A 478 -11.59 18.59 -5.35
CA GLY A 478 -11.37 19.35 -4.13
C GLY A 478 -12.18 18.84 -2.92
N LEU A 479 -12.60 17.57 -2.92
CA LEU A 479 -13.21 16.96 -1.75
C LEU A 479 -12.13 16.56 -0.74
N LYS A 480 -12.28 17.01 0.50
CA LYS A 480 -11.45 16.54 1.62
C LYS A 480 -11.84 15.11 1.96
N LEU A 481 -10.93 14.17 1.74
CA LEU A 481 -11.14 12.75 2.00
C LEU A 481 -10.61 12.38 3.38
N LYS A 482 -11.40 11.61 4.14
CA LYS A 482 -10.94 10.97 5.38
C LYS A 482 -10.87 9.46 5.18
N ALA A 483 -9.98 8.80 5.90
CA ALA A 483 -9.89 7.34 5.91
C ALA A 483 -11.28 6.71 6.18
N GLY A 484 -11.58 5.63 5.46
CA GLY A 484 -12.87 4.94 5.51
C GLY A 484 -13.97 5.54 4.63
N THR A 485 -13.77 6.71 4.03
CA THR A 485 -14.73 7.29 3.07
C THR A 485 -14.80 6.42 1.81
N ILE A 486 -16.00 6.15 1.30
CA ILE A 486 -16.19 5.55 -0.02
C ILE A 486 -16.29 6.68 -1.03
N ALA A 487 -15.40 6.70 -2.01
CA ALA A 487 -15.37 7.66 -3.09
C ALA A 487 -15.70 6.98 -4.41
N ILE A 488 -16.57 7.59 -5.19
CA ILE A 488 -17.23 7.00 -6.34
C ILE A 488 -17.17 8.03 -7.46
N ARG A 489 -16.78 7.58 -8.66
CA ARG A 489 -16.90 8.39 -9.85
C ARG A 489 -18.32 8.30 -10.38
N GLY A 490 -18.91 9.43 -10.71
CA GLY A 490 -20.23 9.52 -11.31
C GLY A 490 -20.20 10.24 -12.66
N ASN A 491 -21.26 10.06 -13.43
CA ASN A 491 -21.56 10.84 -14.62
C ASN A 491 -22.99 11.37 -14.50
N PHE A 492 -23.22 12.62 -14.89
CA PHE A 492 -24.53 13.06 -15.32
C PHE A 492 -24.93 12.31 -16.58
N ALA A 493 -26.17 11.81 -16.59
CA ALA A 493 -26.75 11.07 -17.70
C ALA A 493 -28.15 11.57 -18.01
N THR A 494 -28.61 11.21 -19.20
CA THR A 494 -29.96 11.44 -19.70
C THR A 494 -30.71 10.12 -19.75
N LEU A 495 -31.78 10.03 -18.96
CA LEU A 495 -32.77 8.97 -19.04
C LEU A 495 -34.03 9.47 -19.74
N ASP A 496 -34.67 8.61 -20.52
CA ASP A 496 -36.00 8.88 -21.07
C ASP A 496 -37.12 8.66 -20.02
N GLU A 497 -38.37 8.80 -20.46
CA GLU A 497 -39.56 8.60 -19.62
C GLU A 497 -39.73 7.14 -19.16
N ARG A 498 -39.23 6.17 -19.93
CA ARG A 498 -39.20 4.74 -19.57
C ARG A 498 -38.07 4.41 -18.60
N GLY A 499 -37.15 5.35 -18.36
CA GLY A 499 -35.98 5.18 -17.51
C GLY A 499 -34.77 4.56 -18.20
N TYR A 500 -34.77 4.50 -19.53
CA TYR A 500 -33.68 3.97 -20.33
C TYR A 500 -32.60 5.03 -20.54
N VAL A 501 -31.35 4.61 -20.55
CA VAL A 501 -30.21 5.49 -20.76
C VAL A 501 -30.17 5.90 -22.25
N VAL A 502 -30.45 7.17 -22.50
CA VAL A 502 -30.34 7.80 -23.83
C VAL A 502 -28.91 8.26 -24.08
N ASP A 503 -28.29 8.90 -23.08
CA ASP A 503 -26.92 9.38 -23.16
C ASP A 503 -26.25 9.32 -21.79
N ARG A 504 -25.11 8.61 -21.71
CA ARG A 504 -24.37 8.38 -20.45
C ARG A 504 -23.59 9.61 -19.95
N ARG A 505 -23.64 10.73 -20.69
CA ARG A 505 -22.84 11.93 -20.48
C ARG A 505 -23.70 13.21 -20.51
N ALA A 506 -25.01 13.08 -20.63
CA ALA A 506 -25.96 14.18 -20.81
C ALA A 506 -25.51 15.22 -21.86
N GLY A 507 -24.97 14.74 -22.99
CA GLY A 507 -24.43 15.61 -24.05
C GLY A 507 -23.19 16.39 -23.62
N ARG A 508 -22.33 15.81 -22.76
CA ARG A 508 -21.11 16.43 -22.20
C ARG A 508 -21.38 17.82 -21.59
N ILE A 509 -22.41 17.91 -20.76
CA ILE A 509 -22.80 19.13 -20.05
C ILE A 509 -21.61 19.85 -19.38
N ARG A 510 -21.51 21.18 -19.51
CA ARG A 510 -20.46 22.01 -18.88
C ARG A 510 -21.06 23.08 -17.96
N ASP A 511 -21.78 24.04 -18.53
CA ASP A 511 -22.19 25.29 -17.83
C ASP A 511 -23.07 25.05 -16.59
N ASP A 512 -23.95 24.05 -16.67
CA ASP A 512 -24.91 23.73 -15.61
C ASP A 512 -24.45 22.61 -14.67
N ALA A 513 -23.35 21.92 -14.98
CA ALA A 513 -22.90 20.76 -14.22
C ALA A 513 -22.63 21.11 -12.76
N ARG A 514 -21.99 22.25 -12.48
CA ARG A 514 -21.72 22.72 -11.11
C ARG A 514 -23.01 23.03 -10.33
N LYS A 515 -24.01 23.63 -10.99
CA LYS A 515 -25.30 23.96 -10.36
C LYS A 515 -26.08 22.69 -10.01
N LEU A 516 -26.15 21.75 -10.95
CA LEU A 516 -26.80 20.45 -10.75
C LEU A 516 -26.10 19.64 -9.66
N ALA A 517 -24.76 19.60 -9.66
CA ALA A 517 -23.99 18.88 -8.64
C ALA A 517 -24.20 19.48 -7.24
N LYS A 518 -24.33 20.81 -7.15
CA LYS A 518 -24.66 21.48 -5.89
C LYS A 518 -26.06 21.13 -5.39
N ALA A 519 -27.04 20.94 -6.29
CA ALA A 519 -28.40 20.57 -5.92
C ALA A 519 -28.49 19.16 -5.32
N ILE A 520 -27.55 18.27 -5.66
CA ILE A 520 -27.46 16.90 -5.14
C ILE A 520 -26.31 16.70 -4.13
N ASP A 521 -25.59 17.77 -3.75
CA ASP A 521 -24.59 17.73 -2.70
C ASP A 521 -25.27 17.75 -1.33
N ARG A 522 -24.81 16.91 -0.39
CA ARG A 522 -25.39 16.81 0.97
C ARG A 522 -26.87 16.43 0.99
N LEU A 523 -27.32 15.63 0.03
CA LEU A 523 -28.65 15.03 0.10
C LEU A 523 -28.80 14.21 1.38
N ASP A 524 -29.93 14.41 2.04
CA ASP A 524 -30.35 13.57 3.15
C ASP A 524 -30.93 12.27 2.57
N LEU A 525 -30.50 11.14 3.11
CA LEU A 525 -30.82 9.82 2.59
C LEU A 525 -31.71 9.10 3.61
N PRO A 526 -33.03 9.00 3.35
CA PRO A 526 -33.99 8.37 4.26
C PRO A 526 -33.57 6.94 4.62
N ALA A 527 -33.64 6.55 5.89
CA ALA A 527 -33.30 5.19 6.36
C ALA A 527 -31.82 4.77 6.20
N SER A 528 -30.89 5.71 5.98
CA SER A 528 -29.44 5.42 5.91
C SER A 528 -28.66 5.90 7.14
N ASP A 529 -29.34 6.18 8.26
CA ASP A 529 -28.84 6.82 9.50
C ASP A 529 -27.32 6.95 9.57
N ARG A 530 -26.86 8.22 9.49
CA ARG A 530 -25.47 8.66 9.67
C ARG A 530 -24.55 8.61 8.43
N VAL A 531 -25.04 8.26 7.24
CA VAL A 531 -24.24 8.41 6.00
C VAL A 531 -24.29 9.84 5.48
N LYS A 532 -23.13 10.49 5.39
CA LYS A 532 -22.95 11.82 4.78
C LYS A 532 -22.57 11.68 3.32
N VAL A 533 -23.34 12.30 2.44
CA VAL A 533 -23.06 12.37 1.00
C VAL A 533 -22.40 13.69 0.65
N ARG A 534 -21.37 13.68 -0.20
CA ARG A 534 -20.88 14.88 -0.87
C ARG A 534 -20.78 14.66 -2.37
N VAL A 535 -21.11 15.68 -3.15
CA VAL A 535 -21.04 15.65 -4.61
C VAL A 535 -20.36 16.90 -5.13
N ARG A 536 -19.46 16.71 -6.09
CA ARG A 536 -18.80 17.79 -6.83
C ARG A 536 -18.77 17.46 -8.31
N ALA A 537 -19.09 18.44 -9.15
CA ALA A 537 -18.85 18.34 -10.58
C ALA A 537 -17.35 18.48 -10.86
N THR A 538 -16.84 17.67 -11.77
CA THR A 538 -15.48 17.76 -12.29
C THR A 538 -15.52 18.25 -13.74
N THR A 539 -14.83 17.59 -14.66
CA THR A 539 -14.78 17.99 -16.07
C THR A 539 -16.02 17.51 -16.81
N GLU A 540 -16.73 18.46 -17.42
CA GLU A 540 -17.97 18.22 -18.17
C GLU A 540 -19.04 17.49 -17.32
N HIS A 541 -19.47 16.32 -17.79
CA HIS A 541 -20.52 15.48 -17.22
C HIS A 541 -20.08 14.72 -15.96
N ARG A 542 -18.79 14.73 -15.63
CA ARG A 542 -18.23 13.90 -14.58
C ARG A 542 -18.54 14.48 -13.19
N LEU A 543 -18.70 13.57 -12.25
CA LEU A 543 -18.98 13.82 -10.84
C LEU A 543 -17.99 13.04 -9.97
N ALA A 544 -17.65 13.62 -8.84
CA ALA A 544 -17.04 12.93 -7.72
C ALA A 544 -18.05 12.89 -6.57
N ILE A 545 -18.34 11.69 -6.09
CA ILE A 545 -19.32 11.42 -5.05
C ILE A 545 -18.60 10.76 -3.89
N THR A 546 -18.88 11.18 -2.66
CA THR A 546 -18.38 10.49 -1.46
C THR A 546 -19.51 10.12 -0.52
N LEU A 547 -19.43 8.89 0.00
CA LEU A 547 -20.29 8.36 1.04
C LEU A 547 -19.44 8.14 2.29
N ARG A 548 -19.83 8.74 3.41
CA ARG A 548 -19.14 8.59 4.68
C ARG A 548 -20.09 8.21 5.79
N GLY A 549 -19.91 7.02 6.34
CA GLY A 549 -20.62 6.50 7.50
C GLY A 549 -19.94 5.22 7.98
N ASP A 550 -20.35 4.74 9.15
CA ASP A 550 -19.76 3.54 9.74
C ASP A 550 -20.22 2.28 9.00
N GLY A 551 -19.33 1.31 8.81
CA GLY A 551 -19.65 0.04 8.16
C GLY A 551 -20.00 0.17 6.68
N LEU A 552 -19.26 1.01 5.95
CA LEU A 552 -19.30 1.06 4.48
C LEU A 552 -18.06 0.38 3.89
N THR A 553 -18.22 -0.21 2.71
CA THR A 553 -17.14 -0.88 1.96
C THR A 553 -17.16 -0.48 0.49
N SER A 554 -16.03 -0.62 -0.20
CA SER A 554 -15.93 -0.38 -1.64
C SER A 554 -16.22 -1.63 -2.48
N ALA A 555 -16.55 -2.77 -1.85
CA ALA A 555 -16.80 -4.04 -2.51
C ALA A 555 -18.19 -4.10 -3.18
N ILE A 556 -18.52 -3.09 -3.98
CA ILE A 556 -19.80 -2.95 -4.69
C ILE A 556 -19.56 -2.53 -6.14
N GLU A 557 -20.51 -2.86 -7.00
CA GLU A 557 -20.62 -2.33 -8.37
C GLU A 557 -21.54 -1.10 -8.39
N GLY A 558 -21.26 -0.16 -9.31
CA GLY A 558 -22.09 1.02 -9.54
C GLY A 558 -23.16 0.79 -10.61
N SER A 559 -23.90 1.85 -10.94
CA SER A 559 -25.04 1.80 -11.86
C SER A 559 -24.70 2.04 -13.35
N ASP A 560 -23.47 2.43 -13.68
CA ASP A 560 -23.05 2.71 -15.06
C ASP A 560 -22.90 1.40 -15.87
N PRO A 561 -23.70 1.19 -16.94
CA PRO A 561 -23.65 -0.03 -17.75
C PRO A 561 -22.40 -0.17 -18.63
N GLY A 562 -21.56 0.87 -18.75
CA GLY A 562 -20.33 0.83 -19.55
C GLY A 562 -20.50 1.25 -21.03
N ASP A 563 -19.37 1.47 -21.71
CA ASP A 563 -19.36 1.84 -23.13
C ASP A 563 -19.74 0.62 -24.00
N GLY A 564 -20.64 0.81 -24.97
CA GLY A 564 -21.11 -0.27 -25.86
C GLY A 564 -22.24 -1.13 -25.31
N ALA A 565 -22.72 -0.87 -24.10
CA ALA A 565 -23.89 -1.57 -23.56
C ALA A 565 -25.16 -1.29 -24.38
N PRO A 566 -26.04 -2.28 -24.57
CA PRO A 566 -27.33 -2.08 -25.24
C PRO A 566 -28.14 -0.97 -24.55
N SER A 567 -29.00 -0.28 -25.31
CA SER A 567 -29.94 0.67 -24.71
C SER A 567 -30.82 -0.07 -23.69
N GLY A 568 -30.78 0.39 -22.45
CA GLY A 568 -31.39 -0.28 -21.31
C GLY A 568 -31.47 0.65 -20.09
N PRO A 569 -32.12 0.20 -19.00
CA PRO A 569 -32.09 0.92 -17.74
C PRO A 569 -30.65 0.93 -17.16
N PRO A 570 -30.34 1.88 -16.25
CA PRO A 570 -29.14 1.80 -15.43
C PRO A 570 -29.05 0.47 -14.69
N LEU A 571 -27.83 0.00 -14.41
CA LEU A 571 -27.63 -1.14 -13.52
C LEU A 571 -28.05 -0.76 -12.11
N VAL A 572 -28.47 -1.74 -11.32
CA VAL A 572 -28.74 -1.54 -9.89
C VAL A 572 -27.42 -1.74 -9.13
N PRO A 573 -26.99 -0.79 -8.29
CA PRO A 573 -25.84 -0.99 -7.41
C PRO A 573 -26.00 -2.28 -6.60
N ARG A 574 -24.96 -3.10 -6.56
CA ARG A 574 -25.00 -4.43 -5.93
C ARG A 574 -23.65 -4.80 -5.32
N PRO A 575 -23.60 -5.68 -4.30
CA PRO A 575 -22.34 -6.16 -3.77
C PRO A 575 -21.59 -7.05 -4.77
N LEU A 576 -20.26 -7.08 -4.67
CA LEU A 576 -19.43 -8.02 -5.42
C LEU A 576 -19.61 -9.46 -4.94
N ASP A 577 -19.77 -9.65 -3.62
CA ASP A 577 -20.18 -10.90 -2.99
C ASP A 577 -21.59 -10.73 -2.40
N PRO A 578 -22.62 -11.42 -2.91
CA PRO A 578 -23.98 -11.37 -2.38
C PRO A 578 -24.10 -11.74 -0.89
N ASN A 579 -23.11 -12.43 -0.30
CA ASN A 579 -23.12 -12.80 1.12
C ASN A 579 -22.45 -11.76 2.02
N ASP A 580 -21.87 -10.69 1.47
CA ASP A 580 -21.29 -9.60 2.26
C ASP A 580 -22.37 -8.59 2.66
N GLU A 581 -22.88 -8.71 3.89
CA GLU A 581 -23.89 -7.82 4.47
C GLU A 581 -23.45 -6.33 4.47
N THR A 582 -22.15 -6.06 4.58
CA THR A 582 -21.59 -4.70 4.59
C THR A 582 -21.61 -4.09 3.19
N ALA A 583 -21.25 -4.88 2.18
CA ALA A 583 -21.33 -4.49 0.77
C ALA A 583 -22.77 -4.27 0.35
N GLU A 584 -23.65 -5.19 0.73
CA GLU A 584 -25.08 -5.13 0.47
C GLU A 584 -25.72 -3.88 1.09
N ARG A 585 -25.33 -3.51 2.33
CA ARG A 585 -25.70 -2.22 2.93
C ARG A 585 -25.20 -1.02 2.13
N THR A 586 -23.94 -1.04 1.67
CA THR A 586 -23.36 0.07 0.91
C THR A 586 -24.06 0.25 -0.45
N ALA A 587 -24.36 -0.86 -1.13
CA ALA A 587 -25.08 -0.87 -2.40
C ALA A 587 -26.47 -0.25 -2.27
N ARG A 588 -27.23 -0.61 -1.21
CA ARG A 588 -28.53 0.02 -0.92
C ARG A 588 -28.44 1.52 -0.69
N VAL A 589 -27.43 1.98 0.06
CA VAL A 589 -27.20 3.41 0.30
C VAL A 589 -26.90 4.15 -1.01
N LEU A 590 -26.09 3.56 -1.89
CA LEU A 590 -25.78 4.14 -3.19
C LEU A 590 -27.03 4.21 -4.09
N ALA A 591 -27.82 3.14 -4.14
CA ALA A 591 -29.05 3.08 -4.92
C ALA A 591 -30.08 4.14 -4.44
N LEU A 592 -30.21 4.30 -3.12
CA LEU A 592 -31.05 5.34 -2.53
C LEU A 592 -30.57 6.75 -2.91
N PHE A 593 -29.26 7.00 -2.85
CA PHE A 593 -28.70 8.27 -3.30
C PHE A 593 -29.02 8.56 -4.77
N GLU A 594 -28.84 7.59 -5.67
CA GLU A 594 -29.14 7.77 -7.09
C GLU A 594 -30.63 8.05 -7.33
N GLN A 595 -31.51 7.39 -6.57
CA GLN A 595 -32.95 7.63 -6.61
C GLN A 595 -33.33 9.05 -6.18
N GLU A 596 -32.80 9.53 -5.04
CA GLU A 596 -33.09 10.89 -4.58
C GLU A 596 -32.45 11.95 -5.50
N ALA A 597 -31.23 11.72 -5.97
CA ALA A 597 -30.57 12.58 -6.93
C ALA A 597 -31.41 12.71 -8.21
N ARG A 598 -31.97 11.61 -8.73
CA ARG A 598 -32.87 11.62 -9.90
C ARG A 598 -34.11 12.48 -9.66
N ARG A 599 -34.74 12.39 -8.49
CA ARG A 599 -35.93 13.20 -8.16
C ARG A 599 -35.61 14.70 -8.16
N VAL A 600 -34.47 15.08 -7.60
CA VAL A 600 -34.01 16.48 -7.56
C VAL A 600 -33.64 16.98 -8.95
N LEU A 601 -32.83 16.20 -9.69
CA LEU A 601 -32.34 16.60 -11.01
C LEU A 601 -33.46 16.70 -12.05
N ALA A 602 -34.44 15.79 -12.04
CA ALA A 602 -35.54 15.78 -13.01
C ALA A 602 -36.35 17.08 -13.02
N ARG A 603 -36.51 17.72 -11.84
CA ARG A 603 -37.28 18.95 -11.60
C ARG A 603 -36.40 20.21 -11.54
N HIS A 604 -35.09 20.08 -11.75
CA HIS A 604 -34.19 21.22 -11.60
C HIS A 604 -34.35 22.21 -12.77
N PRO A 605 -34.51 23.54 -12.53
CA PRO A 605 -34.75 24.54 -13.58
C PRO A 605 -33.69 24.56 -14.69
N ALA A 606 -32.45 24.17 -14.38
CA ALA A 606 -31.39 24.02 -15.38
C ALA A 606 -31.74 22.96 -16.45
N ASN A 607 -32.32 21.84 -16.05
CA ASN A 607 -32.74 20.79 -16.99
C ASN A 607 -33.98 21.20 -17.79
N GLU A 608 -34.89 21.98 -17.21
CA GLU A 608 -36.01 22.58 -17.96
C GLU A 608 -35.52 23.51 -19.07
N ARG A 609 -34.56 24.39 -18.76
CA ARG A 609 -33.94 25.27 -19.75
C ARG A 609 -33.20 24.47 -20.83
N ARG A 610 -32.46 23.42 -20.45
CA ARG A 610 -31.77 22.56 -21.43
C ARG A 610 -32.75 21.93 -22.41
N ARG A 611 -33.87 21.38 -21.92
CA ARG A 611 -34.92 20.81 -22.79
C ARG A 611 -35.49 21.86 -23.74
N ARG A 612 -35.81 23.08 -23.25
CA ARG A 612 -36.30 24.18 -24.10
C ARG A 612 -35.33 24.58 -25.21
N ASN A 613 -34.02 24.47 -24.93
CA ASN A 613 -32.96 24.79 -25.89
C ASN A 613 -32.52 23.58 -26.73
N GLY A 614 -33.27 22.47 -26.74
CA GLY A 614 -32.95 21.26 -27.52
C GLY A 614 -31.77 20.44 -26.97
N GLY A 615 -31.24 20.77 -25.79
CA GLY A 615 -30.16 20.03 -25.15
C GLY A 615 -30.66 18.86 -24.30
N LEU A 616 -29.83 17.81 -24.20
CA LEU A 616 -30.14 16.65 -23.37
C LEU A 616 -30.15 17.01 -21.87
N PRO A 617 -31.21 16.65 -21.11
CA PRO A 617 -31.28 16.93 -19.68
C PRO A 617 -30.36 15.98 -18.89
N ALA A 618 -29.64 16.51 -17.92
CA ALA A 618 -28.85 15.75 -16.95
C ALA A 618 -29.75 15.34 -15.78
N ASN A 619 -30.68 14.40 -16.01
CA ASN A 619 -31.73 14.02 -15.06
C ASN A 619 -31.40 12.78 -14.22
N ALA A 620 -30.22 12.16 -14.41
CA ALA A 620 -29.77 11.04 -13.61
C ALA A 620 -28.26 11.09 -13.35
N VAL A 621 -27.83 10.26 -12.41
CA VAL A 621 -26.42 10.00 -12.10
C VAL A 621 -26.14 8.52 -12.34
N LEU A 622 -25.08 8.21 -13.08
CA LEU A 622 -24.56 6.86 -13.27
C LEU A 622 -23.23 6.72 -12.54
N THR A 623 -23.04 5.68 -11.74
CA THR A 623 -21.87 5.53 -10.87
C THR A 623 -20.95 4.37 -11.27
N ARG A 624 -19.65 4.55 -11.04
CA ARG A 624 -18.59 3.58 -11.35
C ARG A 624 -17.31 3.86 -10.57
N GLY A 625 -16.36 2.94 -10.64
CA GLY A 625 -15.03 3.13 -10.08
C GLY A 625 -15.05 3.38 -8.57
N VAL A 626 -15.85 2.60 -7.85
CA VAL A 626 -15.99 2.67 -6.40
C VAL A 626 -14.65 2.37 -5.74
N GLY A 627 -14.29 3.18 -4.75
CA GLY A 627 -13.03 3.04 -4.04
C GLY A 627 -13.13 3.48 -2.60
N ARG A 628 -12.37 2.83 -1.72
CA ARG A 628 -12.26 3.21 -0.31
C ARG A 628 -10.99 4.04 -0.11
N VAL A 629 -11.13 5.12 0.64
CA VAL A 629 -9.99 5.95 1.05
C VAL A 629 -9.27 5.23 2.19
N HIS A 630 -8.06 4.76 1.92
CA HIS A 630 -7.18 4.18 2.93
C HIS A 630 -6.42 5.27 3.68
N ARG A 631 -5.99 4.98 4.91
CA ARG A 631 -5.08 5.88 5.64
C ARG A 631 -3.72 5.80 4.96
N LEU A 632 -3.25 6.93 4.45
CA LEU A 632 -1.91 7.04 3.88
C LEU A 632 -0.85 6.97 4.99
N LEU A 633 0.33 6.47 4.65
CA LEU A 633 1.44 6.37 5.58
C LEU A 633 2.01 7.77 5.85
N PRO A 634 2.32 8.13 7.11
CA PRO A 634 3.02 9.39 7.42
C PRO A 634 4.32 9.51 6.63
N LEU A 635 4.94 10.69 6.53
CA LEU A 635 6.29 10.82 5.95
C LEU A 635 7.33 10.54 7.03
N GLU A 636 8.14 9.49 6.89
CA GLU A 636 9.18 9.11 7.88
C GLU A 636 10.50 8.67 7.24
N PRO A 637 11.20 9.57 6.51
CA PRO A 637 12.49 9.24 5.92
C PRO A 637 13.53 8.79 6.95
N GLY A 638 14.27 7.73 6.63
CA GLY A 638 15.19 7.06 7.56
C GLY A 638 14.48 6.40 8.75
N GLY A 639 13.17 6.16 8.63
CA GLY A 639 12.33 5.62 9.69
C GLY A 639 11.85 6.65 10.72
N LEU A 640 12.19 7.93 10.58
CA LEU A 640 11.78 9.00 11.50
C LEU A 640 10.85 10.00 10.85
N PRO A 641 9.71 10.35 11.50
CA PRO A 641 8.77 11.31 10.97
C PRO A 641 9.36 12.70 10.69
N VAL A 642 8.88 13.31 9.61
CA VAL A 642 9.20 14.70 9.24
C VAL A 642 7.94 15.54 9.15
N SER A 643 8.04 16.81 9.54
CA SER A 643 7.03 17.81 9.22
C SER A 643 7.16 18.23 7.76
N ALA A 644 6.03 18.48 7.10
CA ALA A 644 6.06 18.89 5.71
C ALA A 644 5.00 19.95 5.38
N ALA A 645 5.33 20.81 4.43
CA ALA A 645 4.40 21.70 3.74
C ALA A 645 4.40 21.46 2.23
N CYS A 646 3.26 21.71 1.60
CA CYS A 646 3.07 21.66 0.16
C CYS A 646 2.47 23.00 -0.32
N ILE A 647 3.22 23.71 -1.17
CA ILE A 647 2.85 24.97 -1.79
C ILE A 647 2.40 24.65 -3.21
N GLY A 648 1.17 25.00 -3.57
CA GLY A 648 0.65 24.65 -4.90
C GLY A 648 -0.73 25.20 -5.21
N GLY A 649 -1.07 25.09 -6.50
CA GLY A 649 -2.39 25.45 -7.05
C GLY A 649 -3.27 24.25 -7.40
N ASP A 650 -2.65 23.09 -7.65
CA ASP A 650 -3.36 21.91 -8.15
C ASP A 650 -4.18 21.24 -7.04
N ARG A 651 -5.46 21.03 -7.28
CA ARG A 651 -6.38 20.49 -6.25
C ARG A 651 -6.08 19.04 -5.88
N THR A 652 -5.58 18.25 -6.82
CA THR A 652 -5.25 16.84 -6.60
C THR A 652 -4.04 16.75 -5.69
N VAL A 653 -2.98 17.48 -6.01
CA VAL A 653 -1.74 17.54 -5.20
C VAL A 653 -2.04 18.03 -3.79
N MET A 654 -2.78 19.13 -3.67
CA MET A 654 -3.15 19.70 -2.37
C MET A 654 -4.10 18.77 -1.59
N GLY A 655 -4.95 18.02 -2.28
CA GLY A 655 -5.80 17.00 -1.70
C GLY A 655 -5.00 15.82 -1.11
N ILE A 656 -4.00 15.32 -1.85
CA ILE A 656 -3.11 14.24 -1.39
C ILE A 656 -2.28 14.72 -0.18
N ALA A 657 -1.67 15.90 -0.28
CA ALA A 657 -0.93 16.51 0.82
C ALA A 657 -1.79 16.64 2.10
N SER A 658 -3.00 17.18 1.97
CA SER A 658 -3.92 17.29 3.10
C SER A 658 -4.33 15.92 3.67
N ALA A 659 -4.49 14.89 2.84
CA ALA A 659 -4.83 13.53 3.28
C ALA A 659 -3.67 12.85 4.05
N LEU A 660 -2.42 13.26 3.80
CA LEU A 660 -1.23 12.83 4.53
C LEU A 660 -1.03 13.57 5.87
N GLY A 661 -1.74 14.68 6.06
CA GLY A 661 -1.49 15.61 7.17
C GLY A 661 -0.35 16.59 6.90
N VAL A 662 0.04 16.77 5.63
CA VAL A 662 1.00 17.80 5.19
C VAL A 662 0.30 19.16 5.19
N SER A 663 0.97 20.19 5.71
CA SER A 663 0.46 21.57 5.69
C SER A 663 0.30 22.03 4.23
N THR A 664 -0.87 22.53 3.86
CA THR A 664 -1.13 22.99 2.48
C THR A 664 -1.20 24.51 2.42
N VAL A 665 -0.37 25.14 1.58
CA VAL A 665 -0.35 26.58 1.36
C VAL A 665 -0.83 26.91 -0.07
N HIS A 666 -1.91 27.67 -0.16
CA HIS A 666 -2.47 28.18 -1.41
C HIS A 666 -2.81 29.67 -1.25
N ARG A 667 -2.42 30.49 -2.22
CA ARG A 667 -2.74 31.93 -2.30
C ARG A 667 -3.37 32.28 -3.65
N PRO A 668 -4.19 33.35 -3.73
CA PRO A 668 -4.54 33.96 -5.02
C PRO A 668 -3.27 34.22 -5.84
N GLY A 669 -3.24 33.82 -7.11
CA GLY A 669 -2.03 33.83 -7.97
C GLY A 669 -1.44 32.44 -8.23
N MET A 670 -1.72 31.44 -7.39
CA MET A 670 -1.31 30.05 -7.61
C MET A 670 -2.30 29.32 -8.52
N THR A 671 -2.33 29.68 -9.81
CA THR A 671 -3.40 29.29 -10.75
C THR A 671 -3.35 27.83 -11.23
N ALA A 672 -2.26 27.11 -10.94
CA ALA A 672 -1.96 25.79 -11.51
C ALA A 672 -1.89 25.79 -13.06
N ASN A 673 -1.46 26.90 -13.64
CA ASN A 673 -1.36 27.11 -15.07
C ASN A 673 -0.07 27.91 -15.40
N VAL A 674 0.22 28.16 -16.68
CA VAL A 674 1.41 28.88 -17.16
C VAL A 674 1.50 30.33 -16.65
N ASP A 675 0.36 30.92 -16.30
CA ASP A 675 0.22 32.27 -15.74
C ASP A 675 0.37 32.31 -14.20
N THR A 676 0.69 31.17 -13.56
CA THR A 676 0.87 31.12 -12.10
C THR A 676 1.96 32.09 -11.67
N ASP A 677 1.74 32.72 -10.52
CA ASP A 677 2.74 33.52 -9.82
C ASP A 677 3.79 32.57 -9.24
N LEU A 678 4.96 32.52 -9.87
CA LEU A 678 6.07 31.68 -9.45
C LEU A 678 6.79 32.31 -8.25
N ALA A 679 7.10 33.61 -8.30
CA ALA A 679 7.74 34.34 -7.22
C ALA A 679 6.99 34.13 -5.88
N LEU A 680 5.67 34.31 -5.87
CA LEU A 680 4.85 34.08 -4.68
C LEU A 680 4.94 32.65 -4.14
N LYS A 681 5.08 31.63 -5.02
CA LYS A 681 5.24 30.24 -4.60
C LYS A 681 6.61 30.01 -3.95
N PHE A 682 7.67 30.53 -4.54
CA PHE A 682 9.03 30.42 -3.99
C PHE A 682 9.15 31.18 -2.66
N GLU A 683 8.52 32.36 -2.54
CA GLU A 683 8.43 33.12 -1.28
C GLU A 683 7.70 32.33 -0.18
N CYS A 684 6.50 31.81 -0.47
CA CYS A 684 5.77 30.94 0.47
C CYS A 684 6.57 29.68 0.84
N GLY A 685 7.37 29.15 -0.09
CA GLY A 685 8.27 28.03 0.15
C GLY A 685 9.37 28.38 1.15
N MET A 686 9.99 29.56 1.01
CA MET A 686 11.00 30.06 1.94
C MET A 686 10.45 30.30 3.34
N GLU A 687 9.26 30.90 3.46
CA GLU A 687 8.58 31.07 4.74
C GLU A 687 8.31 29.70 5.41
N ALA A 688 7.80 28.74 4.64
CA ALA A 688 7.50 27.40 5.14
C ALA A 688 8.75 26.63 5.58
N LEU A 689 9.91 26.86 4.97
CA LEU A 689 11.16 26.19 5.35
C LEU A 689 11.54 26.52 6.79
N ALA A 690 11.18 27.69 7.32
CA ALA A 690 11.47 28.07 8.70
C ALA A 690 10.80 27.15 9.73
N GLU A 691 9.65 26.55 9.39
CA GLU A 691 8.80 25.77 10.30
C GLU A 691 8.75 24.28 9.99
N HIS A 692 9.24 23.87 8.81
CA HIS A 692 9.08 22.52 8.30
C HIS A 692 10.39 21.88 7.82
N ASP A 693 10.50 20.57 8.05
CA ASP A 693 11.66 19.77 7.63
C ASP A 693 11.67 19.52 6.11
N LEU A 694 10.49 19.43 5.49
CA LEU A 694 10.29 19.24 4.05
C LEU A 694 9.29 20.25 3.50
N VAL A 695 9.67 20.99 2.47
CA VAL A 695 8.79 21.94 1.79
C VAL A 695 8.73 21.58 0.31
N MET A 696 7.56 21.15 -0.15
CA MET A 696 7.31 20.85 -1.55
C MET A 696 6.72 22.08 -2.25
N VAL A 697 7.38 22.55 -3.30
CA VAL A 697 6.87 23.62 -4.19
C VAL A 697 6.45 22.97 -5.50
N HIS A 698 5.15 22.93 -5.77
CA HIS A 698 4.60 22.32 -6.97
C HIS A 698 4.27 23.39 -8.04
N VAL A 699 4.78 23.20 -9.26
CA VAL A 699 4.52 24.06 -10.41
C VAL A 699 3.96 23.26 -11.58
N LYS A 700 2.77 23.66 -12.07
CA LYS A 700 2.01 22.91 -13.08
C LYS A 700 2.16 23.41 -14.53
N GLY A 701 2.73 24.60 -14.74
CA GLY A 701 2.70 25.25 -16.06
C GLY A 701 3.38 24.45 -17.18
N ALA A 702 4.44 23.68 -16.88
CA ALA A 702 5.12 22.85 -17.86
C ALA A 702 4.21 21.74 -18.42
N ASP A 703 3.46 21.05 -17.56
CA ASP A 703 2.45 20.05 -17.93
C ASP A 703 1.35 20.65 -18.83
N ILE A 704 0.84 21.83 -18.48
CA ILE A 704 -0.20 22.51 -19.28
C ILE A 704 0.32 22.83 -20.68
N ALA A 705 1.52 23.42 -20.78
CA ALA A 705 2.13 23.75 -22.06
C ALA A 705 2.36 22.49 -22.93
N ALA A 706 2.76 21.37 -22.32
CA ALA A 706 2.90 20.10 -23.02
C ALA A 706 1.55 19.55 -23.52
N HIS A 707 0.51 19.57 -22.69
CA HIS A 707 -0.84 19.16 -23.08
C HIS A 707 -1.40 19.98 -24.25
N ASP A 708 -1.12 21.29 -24.27
CA ASP A 708 -1.51 22.21 -25.34
C ASP A 708 -0.61 22.09 -26.59
N ARG A 709 0.37 21.18 -26.58
CA ARG A 709 1.35 20.95 -27.65
C ARG A 709 2.15 22.21 -28.00
N ARG A 710 2.52 22.95 -26.96
CA ARG A 710 3.30 24.19 -27.02
C ARG A 710 4.68 24.00 -26.40
N PRO A 711 5.60 23.29 -27.08
CA PRO A 711 6.95 23.08 -26.57
C PRO A 711 7.71 24.40 -26.38
N ASP A 712 7.41 25.42 -27.18
CA ASP A 712 7.92 26.79 -27.03
C ASP A 712 7.51 27.42 -25.70
N GLN A 713 6.25 27.24 -25.30
CA GLN A 713 5.76 27.73 -24.01
C GLN A 713 6.32 26.94 -22.84
N LYS A 714 6.52 25.62 -23.00
CA LYS A 714 7.16 24.78 -21.98
C LYS A 714 8.59 25.23 -21.73
N VAL A 715 9.37 25.50 -22.78
CA VAL A 715 10.72 26.09 -22.69
C VAL A 715 10.69 27.40 -21.89
N ALA A 716 9.87 28.37 -22.31
CA ALA A 716 9.79 29.68 -21.65
C ALA A 716 9.33 29.58 -20.18
N PHE A 717 8.45 28.62 -19.85
CA PHE A 717 8.03 28.38 -18.49
C PHE A 717 9.16 27.81 -17.62
N LEU A 718 9.96 26.88 -18.15
CA LEU A 718 11.11 26.32 -17.44
C LEU A 718 12.19 27.38 -17.16
N GLU A 719 12.45 28.28 -18.11
CA GLU A 719 13.39 29.41 -17.91
C GLU A 719 12.92 30.35 -16.78
N ARG A 720 11.62 30.61 -16.68
CA ARG A 720 11.03 31.38 -15.56
C ARG A 720 11.16 30.66 -14.23
N VAL A 721 10.95 29.34 -14.19
CA VAL A 721 11.13 28.53 -12.97
C VAL A 721 12.58 28.56 -12.52
N ASP A 722 13.53 28.43 -13.45
CA ASP A 722 14.96 28.50 -13.17
C ASP A 722 15.38 29.87 -12.60
N GLN A 723 14.83 30.96 -13.16
CA GLN A 723 15.08 32.32 -12.67
C GLN A 723 14.64 32.49 -11.21
N GLU A 724 13.42 32.09 -10.86
CA GLU A 724 12.91 32.19 -9.49
C GLU A 724 13.64 31.26 -8.52
N LEU A 725 14.10 30.09 -8.99
CA LEU A 725 14.98 29.23 -8.22
C LEU A 725 16.31 29.94 -7.91
N GLY A 726 16.90 30.64 -8.88
CA GLY A 726 18.10 31.46 -8.66
C GLY A 726 17.90 32.52 -7.57
N VAL A 727 16.78 33.27 -7.64
CA VAL A 727 16.42 34.28 -6.63
C VAL A 727 16.27 33.64 -5.24
N LEU A 728 15.67 32.45 -5.15
CA LEU A 728 15.58 31.73 -3.88
C LEU A 728 16.98 31.36 -3.36
N LEU A 729 17.85 30.80 -4.21
CA LEU A 729 19.18 30.33 -3.83
C LEU A 729 20.06 31.47 -3.28
N GLU A 730 19.97 32.66 -3.87
CA GLU A 730 20.67 33.87 -3.41
C GLU A 730 20.22 34.35 -2.02
N ARG A 731 18.99 34.02 -1.62
CA ARG A 731 18.38 34.43 -0.34
C ARG A 731 18.54 33.39 0.77
N LEU A 732 19.22 32.28 0.52
CA LEU A 732 19.42 31.24 1.53
C LEU A 732 20.43 31.68 2.59
N GLU A 733 19.96 31.87 3.83
CA GLU A 733 20.80 32.27 4.97
C GLU A 733 21.39 31.09 5.74
N ARG A 734 20.95 29.86 5.45
CA ARG A 734 21.38 28.63 6.13
C ARG A 734 21.56 27.47 5.15
N PRO A 735 22.38 26.47 5.48
CA PRO A 735 22.48 25.25 4.69
C PRO A 735 21.11 24.56 4.58
N ILE A 736 20.70 24.25 3.34
CA ILE A 736 19.51 23.46 3.04
C ILE A 736 19.86 22.36 2.03
N ARG A 737 18.91 21.47 1.78
CA ARG A 737 18.93 20.61 0.59
C ARG A 737 17.86 21.03 -0.39
N VAL A 738 18.17 20.95 -1.68
CA VAL A 738 17.23 21.20 -2.78
C VAL A 738 17.10 19.92 -3.58
N ALA A 739 15.88 19.49 -3.84
CA ALA A 739 15.58 18.40 -4.75
C ALA A 739 14.70 18.92 -5.90
N VAL A 740 15.03 18.57 -7.14
CA VAL A 740 14.25 18.96 -8.33
C VAL A 740 13.84 17.70 -9.10
N THR A 741 12.55 17.57 -9.40
CA THR A 741 12.01 16.45 -10.19
C THR A 741 10.60 16.74 -10.72
N ALA A 742 9.90 15.71 -11.20
CA ALA A 742 8.51 15.73 -11.61
C ALA A 742 7.72 14.52 -11.09
N ASP A 743 6.39 14.61 -11.12
CA ASP A 743 5.50 13.48 -10.88
C ASP A 743 5.37 12.56 -12.10
N HIS A 744 5.48 13.09 -13.32
CA HIS A 744 5.44 12.32 -14.56
C HIS A 744 6.02 13.05 -15.76
N ALA A 745 6.23 12.31 -16.86
CA ALA A 745 6.49 12.85 -18.19
C ALA A 745 5.20 13.32 -18.87
N THR A 746 5.25 14.45 -19.57
CA THR A 746 4.16 14.91 -20.46
C THR A 746 4.75 15.32 -21.81
N LEU A 747 4.38 14.58 -22.85
CA LEU A 747 5.00 14.65 -24.17
C LEU A 747 4.38 15.75 -25.02
N SER A 748 5.12 16.81 -25.31
CA SER A 748 4.61 17.99 -26.02
C SER A 748 4.18 17.69 -27.47
N GLU A 749 4.73 16.65 -28.11
CA GLU A 749 4.36 16.27 -29.48
C GLU A 749 2.91 15.78 -29.57
N VAL A 750 2.48 14.99 -28.57
CA VAL A 750 1.19 14.31 -28.57
C VAL A 750 0.19 14.91 -27.57
N GLY A 751 0.66 15.63 -26.56
CA GLY A 751 -0.15 16.26 -25.51
C GLY A 751 -0.72 15.27 -24.48
N VAL A 752 0.00 14.19 -24.19
CA VAL A 752 -0.41 13.16 -23.22
C VAL A 752 0.76 12.74 -22.34
N HIS A 753 0.46 12.11 -21.20
CA HIS A 753 1.47 11.59 -20.28
C HIS A 753 2.29 10.48 -20.94
N GLY A 754 3.59 10.45 -20.64
CA GLY A 754 4.54 9.41 -21.06
C GLY A 754 4.87 8.44 -19.94
N ALA A 755 5.40 7.27 -20.31
CA ALA A 755 5.97 6.29 -19.36
C ALA A 755 7.48 6.50 -19.13
N ASP A 756 8.03 7.57 -19.70
CA ASP A 756 9.43 7.95 -19.60
C ASP A 756 9.76 8.30 -18.14
N PRO A 757 10.95 7.91 -17.62
CA PRO A 757 11.35 8.23 -16.25
C PRO A 757 11.56 9.75 -16.09
N VAL A 758 11.45 10.23 -14.86
CA VAL A 758 11.67 11.64 -14.50
C VAL A 758 13.13 11.89 -14.11
N PRO A 759 13.77 12.99 -14.55
CA PRO A 759 15.08 13.36 -14.03
C PRO A 759 14.95 13.80 -12.57
N VAL A 760 15.94 13.43 -11.77
CA VAL A 760 16.06 13.79 -10.36
C VAL A 760 17.40 14.47 -10.16
N LEU A 761 17.37 15.59 -9.45
CA LEU A 761 18.53 16.32 -8.96
C LEU A 761 18.39 16.51 -7.46
N ILE A 762 19.45 16.23 -6.70
CA ILE A 762 19.58 16.53 -5.28
C ILE A 762 20.85 17.35 -5.08
N TRP A 763 20.76 18.49 -4.42
CA TRP A 763 21.87 19.40 -4.15
C TRP A 763 21.83 19.89 -2.70
N GLY A 764 22.98 20.30 -2.17
CA GLY A 764 23.10 20.99 -0.89
C GLY A 764 23.88 20.20 0.16
N ASP A 765 23.61 20.50 1.44
CA ASP A 765 24.43 20.03 2.56
C ASP A 765 24.52 18.49 2.65
N GLY A 766 25.76 17.97 2.73
CA GLY A 766 26.04 16.53 2.78
C GLY A 766 25.73 15.76 1.49
N ILE A 767 25.54 16.44 0.37
CA ILE A 767 25.39 15.81 -0.95
C ILE A 767 26.71 15.88 -1.71
N ARG A 768 27.17 14.74 -2.21
CA ARG A 768 28.39 14.64 -3.00
C ARG A 768 28.09 14.78 -4.49
N PRO A 769 28.79 15.66 -5.22
CA PRO A 769 28.59 15.83 -6.65
C PRO A 769 28.91 14.55 -7.44
N ASP A 770 28.30 14.40 -8.61
CA ASP A 770 28.65 13.38 -9.61
C ASP A 770 29.22 14.00 -10.89
N SER A 771 29.35 13.22 -11.98
CA SER A 771 29.93 13.68 -13.24
C SER A 771 28.96 14.45 -14.14
N VAL A 772 27.70 14.61 -13.75
CA VAL A 772 26.69 15.29 -14.57
C VAL A 772 26.85 16.79 -14.42
N THR A 773 26.95 17.54 -15.52
CA THR A 773 27.25 18.98 -15.51
C THR A 773 26.08 19.88 -15.91
N SER A 774 24.92 19.30 -16.24
CA SER A 774 23.71 20.02 -16.68
C SER A 774 22.47 19.21 -16.31
N PHE A 775 21.32 19.84 -16.13
CA PHE A 775 20.10 19.14 -15.77
C PHE A 775 19.27 18.81 -17.01
N GLY A 776 19.12 17.51 -17.31
CA GLY A 776 18.36 17.06 -18.49
C GLY A 776 18.11 15.56 -18.49
N GLU A 777 17.12 15.11 -19.28
CA GLU A 777 16.68 13.71 -19.29
C GLU A 777 17.79 12.75 -19.71
N ARG A 778 18.63 13.11 -20.68
CA ARG A 778 19.71 12.24 -21.19
C ARG A 778 20.87 12.08 -20.22
N VAL A 779 21.26 13.18 -19.58
CA VAL A 779 22.46 13.24 -18.73
C VAL A 779 22.19 12.74 -17.32
N ALA A 780 20.96 12.90 -16.83
CA ALA A 780 20.58 12.47 -15.48
C ALA A 780 20.75 10.95 -15.26
N GLY A 781 20.61 10.14 -16.32
CA GLY A 781 20.85 8.69 -16.25
C GLY A 781 22.29 8.27 -15.96
N ALA A 782 23.26 9.16 -16.16
CA ALA A 782 24.67 8.91 -15.82
C ALA A 782 25.02 9.31 -14.37
N GLY A 783 24.07 9.89 -13.64
CA GLY A 783 24.28 10.35 -12.27
C GLY A 783 24.31 9.23 -11.24
N ARG A 784 24.90 9.53 -10.07
CA ARG A 784 25.18 8.53 -9.02
C ARG A 784 23.92 7.98 -8.34
N LEU A 785 22.78 8.69 -8.42
CA LEU A 785 21.52 8.21 -7.83
C LEU A 785 20.95 7.00 -8.59
N SER A 786 21.49 6.71 -9.79
CA SER A 786 21.02 5.64 -10.68
C SER A 786 19.53 5.80 -11.04
N ARG A 787 18.90 4.74 -11.54
CA ARG A 787 17.45 4.69 -11.78
C ARG A 787 16.74 4.01 -10.61
N PHE A 788 15.71 4.64 -10.04
CA PHE A 788 15.00 4.10 -8.87
C PHE A 788 13.49 4.41 -8.89
N PRO A 789 12.64 3.72 -8.10
CA PRO A 789 11.22 4.09 -7.98
C PRO A 789 11.04 5.47 -7.32
N LEU A 790 10.24 6.36 -7.92
CA LEU A 790 10.01 7.73 -7.43
C LEU A 790 9.51 7.78 -5.98
N GLN A 791 8.82 6.74 -5.53
CA GLN A 791 8.40 6.56 -4.14
C GLN A 791 9.54 6.71 -3.12
N LEU A 792 10.77 6.37 -3.50
CA LEU A 792 11.95 6.44 -2.64
C LEU A 792 12.61 7.82 -2.63
N LEU A 793 12.10 8.81 -3.38
CA LEU A 793 12.75 10.10 -3.52
C LEU A 793 12.95 10.81 -2.18
N ILE A 794 11.91 10.91 -1.34
CA ILE A 794 12.05 11.55 -0.02
C ILE A 794 13.08 10.81 0.83
N GLU A 795 13.14 9.47 0.78
CA GLU A 795 14.18 8.69 1.49
C GLU A 795 15.59 9.10 1.01
N ARG A 796 15.79 9.21 -0.31
CA ARG A 796 17.07 9.62 -0.92
C ARG A 796 17.47 11.05 -0.58
N VAL A 797 16.52 11.98 -0.54
CA VAL A 797 16.81 13.39 -0.24
C VAL A 797 17.25 13.58 1.21
N PHE A 798 16.75 12.75 2.12
CA PHE A 798 17.11 12.76 3.54
C PHE A 798 18.28 11.82 3.89
N GLU A 799 18.81 11.06 2.93
CA GLU A 799 19.97 10.20 3.10
C GLU A 799 21.23 11.04 3.40
N ARG A 800 22.09 10.58 4.32
CA ARG A 800 23.43 11.15 4.52
C ARG A 800 24.40 10.17 3.85
N TYR A 801 25.17 10.64 2.89
CA TYR A 801 26.23 9.83 2.28
C TYR A 801 27.40 9.77 3.26
N SER A 802 27.84 8.57 3.62
CA SER A 802 29.02 8.39 4.47
C SER A 802 30.28 8.77 3.71
N ASP A 803 31.30 9.21 4.46
CA ASP A 803 32.58 9.54 3.85
C ASP A 803 33.39 8.31 3.39
N ALA A 804 32.93 7.10 3.75
CA ALA A 804 33.68 5.85 3.71
C ALA A 804 33.57 5.03 2.42
N GLU A 805 32.82 5.45 1.40
CA GLU A 805 32.84 4.80 0.08
C GLU A 805 33.85 5.52 -0.84
N THR A 806 35.10 5.05 -0.78
CA THR A 806 36.20 5.27 -1.75
C THR A 806 36.63 3.94 -2.35
#